data_AF-A0A7C6TR10-F1
#
_entry.id   AF-A0A7C6TR10-F1
#
_cell.length_a   1.000
_cell.length_b   1.000
_cell.length_c   1.000
_cell.angle_alpha   90.00
_cell.angle_beta   90.00
_cell.angle_gamma   90.00
#
_symmetry.space_group_name_H-M   'P 1'
#
loop_
_entity.id
_entity.type
_entity.pdbx_description
1 polymer ?
#
loop_
_entity_poly.entity_id
_entity_poly.type
_entity_poly.pdbx_seq_one_letter_code
_entity_poly.pdbx_strand_id
1 'polypeptide(L)'
;MKIIIAVAAIVLVSIVGNLFLLRLLFGGKDPYHDGAAVEQTIKTDRGYKVGNLKKTGWQLDIPANTLEDGRLYMRVLSESESEAYKSSDFELYGTPVEITMENNENVRLGGAVQITLRIPEELQKDIAAEELFFGVYYDGNWEYFFPDNVDLKKGTAAAEIYHFSFFGFGRPSEDQQIRTFAKNFASLQWESQKQTKNMTDSLQRQYEDLFVSMGVNNSSLRTQLALDVINYLESEKLDTGDMSPISTLANMANAVSQGQAGMEDFRGQLIEFTGRALYRVMEKDPGKFASLANVTGGLSTAAGALYEGDTEGALQGIASMIRGADPIIALADTALTFVKESMETGINLWTQNEIEKAYQVYIGNAAGKYGYDNGLEGDFDAIFTTLGGGERMMKINVVKRYCEKYGKRESDLSQSERDRIVSNAMTYLKRHFDERKISDYEISNIQWKEELFIAELKKQNLLGASNYRDYFGIEKNLSNFNIGDRLARLYKLKSTVLGVMDKDVAATISDEELVKAIDQWIYWGEKKDYSGFWQYMRDMGYIKEPYKYDPTYAWVLVETLDFENAEDWAASDAHPAYIVRHGYSSGSYSASVTYEGDDPYGQGLKGTLGVQAVFSGMPQIIYPDEPVSLNLSFNTTQNDVVKLAFSSAASADFDEWDLGPGAVTRGAKVFVNEDNKYHFVLDVNGNPTSYSETLTATIGSGSEGSRIALRTKFYMGVSMGTNYVYEWKQVN
;
A
#
# COMPACT_ATOMS: atom_id res chain seq x y z
N MET A 1 -78.87 -44.72 -20.05
CA MET A 1 -77.92 -44.04 -20.96
C MET A 1 -77.71 -42.63 -20.43
N LYS A 2 -76.45 -42.18 -20.27
CA LYS A 2 -75.90 -40.82 -20.02
C LYS A 2 -76.83 -39.76 -19.35
N ILE A 3 -76.53 -39.25 -18.13
CA ILE A 3 -75.72 -38.02 -17.84
C ILE A 3 -76.36 -36.77 -18.49
N ILE A 4 -76.84 -35.71 -17.82
CA ILE A 4 -76.34 -34.78 -16.76
C ILE A 4 -77.51 -34.45 -15.78
N ILE A 5 -77.44 -34.13 -14.46
CA ILE A 5 -76.42 -33.73 -13.43
C ILE A 5 -76.29 -32.20 -13.11
N ALA A 6 -76.97 -31.77 -12.03
CA ALA A 6 -76.91 -30.50 -11.26
C ALA A 6 -76.02 -29.31 -11.70
N VAL A 7 -76.62 -28.10 -11.80
CA VAL A 7 -75.93 -26.80 -12.04
C VAL A 7 -76.20 -25.75 -10.94
N ALA A 8 -77.14 -25.99 -10.01
CA ALA A 8 -77.64 -24.99 -9.05
C ALA A 8 -76.72 -24.67 -7.84
N ALA A 9 -75.45 -25.08 -7.86
CA ALA A 9 -74.54 -25.00 -6.69
C ALA A 9 -73.21 -24.25 -6.93
N ILE A 10 -72.92 -23.79 -8.15
CA ILE A 10 -71.61 -23.24 -8.53
C ILE A 10 -71.71 -21.75 -8.92
N VAL A 11 -72.37 -20.95 -8.06
CA VAL A 11 -72.45 -19.48 -8.20
C VAL A 11 -72.14 -18.75 -6.87
N LEU A 12 -72.30 -19.41 -5.72
CA LEU A 12 -72.16 -18.75 -4.40
C LEU A 12 -70.76 -18.84 -3.76
N VAL A 13 -69.81 -19.55 -4.37
CA VAL A 13 -68.41 -19.63 -3.88
C VAL A 13 -67.55 -18.49 -4.44
N SER A 14 -67.85 -18.03 -5.66
CA SER A 14 -67.03 -17.05 -6.41
C SER A 14 -67.08 -15.60 -5.89
N ILE A 15 -67.82 -15.33 -4.82
CA ILE A 15 -68.04 -13.98 -4.27
C ILE A 15 -67.29 -13.74 -2.95
N VAL A 16 -66.88 -14.80 -2.23
CA VAL A 16 -66.07 -14.67 -1.00
C VAL A 16 -64.64 -14.22 -1.32
N GLY A 17 -64.08 -14.64 -2.47
CA GLY A 17 -62.71 -14.32 -2.90
C GLY A 17 -62.46 -12.87 -3.36
N ASN A 18 -63.44 -11.97 -3.26
CA ASN A 18 -63.31 -10.58 -3.76
C ASN A 18 -63.56 -9.49 -2.69
N LEU A 19 -63.79 -9.84 -1.42
CA LEU A 19 -64.05 -8.85 -0.36
C LEU A 19 -62.81 -8.34 0.39
N PHE A 20 -61.61 -8.83 0.04
CA PHE A 20 -60.35 -8.38 0.67
C PHE A 20 -59.73 -7.12 0.02
N LEU A 21 -60.33 -6.58 -1.05
CA LEU A 21 -59.73 -5.52 -1.87
C LEU A 21 -60.07 -4.07 -1.45
N LEU A 22 -60.90 -3.85 -0.42
CA LEU A 22 -61.28 -2.50 0.05
C LEU A 22 -60.96 -2.23 1.55
N ARG A 23 -59.67 -2.29 1.90
CA ARG A 23 -59.09 -1.59 3.07
C ARG A 23 -57.79 -0.87 2.70
N LEU A 24 -57.87 0.03 1.71
CA LEU A 24 -56.76 0.86 1.22
C LEU A 24 -57.10 2.36 1.24
N LEU A 25 -57.44 2.88 2.42
CA LEU A 25 -57.61 4.31 2.66
C LEU A 25 -57.02 4.70 4.03
N PHE A 26 -55.85 5.35 3.98
CA PHE A 26 -55.10 5.99 5.07
C PHE A 26 -54.52 5.05 6.14
N GLY A 27 -53.22 5.23 6.42
CA GLY A 27 -52.40 4.29 7.19
C GLY A 27 -51.80 3.22 6.27
N GLY A 28 -50.51 3.34 5.98
CA GLY A 28 -49.76 2.24 5.36
C GLY A 28 -49.54 1.18 6.44
N LYS A 29 -50.13 -0.02 6.26
CA LYS A 29 -49.82 -1.15 7.15
C LYS A 29 -48.32 -1.43 7.14
N ASP A 30 -47.80 -1.76 8.31
CA ASP A 30 -46.55 -2.50 8.42
C ASP A 30 -46.67 -3.81 7.60
N PRO A 31 -45.71 -4.13 6.70
CA PRO A 31 -45.73 -5.36 5.93
C PRO A 31 -45.41 -6.63 6.74
N TYR A 32 -44.94 -6.50 7.99
CA TYR A 32 -44.43 -7.62 8.78
C TYR A 32 -45.50 -8.28 9.69
N HIS A 33 -46.42 -7.51 10.26
CA HIS A 33 -47.50 -8.00 11.14
C HIS A 33 -48.33 -9.15 10.53
N ASP A 34 -48.90 -8.97 9.33
CA ASP A 34 -49.84 -9.92 8.71
C ASP A 34 -49.15 -11.08 7.94
N GLY A 35 -47.87 -10.94 7.60
CA GLY A 35 -47.18 -11.82 6.63
C GLY A 35 -47.63 -11.63 5.17
N ALA A 36 -46.96 -12.30 4.22
CA ALA A 36 -47.29 -12.22 2.80
C ALA A 36 -46.79 -13.41 1.97
N ALA A 37 -47.38 -13.65 0.79
CA ALA A 37 -46.92 -14.65 -0.17
C ALA A 37 -46.95 -14.12 -1.62
N VAL A 38 -45.99 -14.56 -2.44
CA VAL A 38 -45.88 -14.25 -3.88
C VAL A 38 -45.46 -15.50 -4.66
N GLU A 39 -46.17 -15.84 -5.74
CA GLU A 39 -45.76 -16.83 -6.74
C GLU A 39 -45.33 -16.10 -8.03
N GLN A 40 -44.21 -16.50 -8.63
CA GLN A 40 -43.69 -15.92 -9.87
C GLN A 40 -43.14 -17.01 -10.80
N THR A 41 -43.64 -17.07 -12.05
CA THR A 41 -43.02 -17.90 -13.10
C THR A 41 -41.73 -17.26 -13.59
N ILE A 42 -40.61 -17.94 -13.36
CA ILE A 42 -39.25 -17.60 -13.80
C ILE A 42 -38.98 -18.19 -15.20
N LYS A 43 -38.10 -17.53 -15.95
CA LYS A 43 -37.63 -17.89 -17.29
C LYS A 43 -36.16 -17.52 -17.41
N THR A 44 -35.38 -18.45 -17.95
CA THR A 44 -33.91 -18.39 -17.97
C THR A 44 -33.40 -17.14 -18.70
N ASP A 45 -34.08 -16.70 -19.76
CA ASP A 45 -33.60 -15.65 -20.67
C ASP A 45 -33.81 -14.19 -20.19
N ARG A 46 -34.47 -13.97 -19.04
CA ARG A 46 -34.86 -12.63 -18.59
C ARG A 46 -34.78 -12.43 -17.07
N GLY A 47 -34.52 -11.19 -16.66
CA GLY A 47 -34.50 -10.79 -15.25
C GLY A 47 -35.89 -10.49 -14.67
N TYR A 48 -35.99 -10.49 -13.35
CA TYR A 48 -37.23 -10.34 -12.58
C TYR A 48 -37.04 -9.47 -11.33
N LYS A 49 -38.11 -8.76 -10.94
CA LYS A 49 -38.31 -8.26 -9.58
C LYS A 49 -39.44 -9.05 -8.92
N VAL A 50 -39.19 -9.63 -7.75
CA VAL A 50 -40.18 -10.39 -6.97
C VAL A 50 -40.36 -9.74 -5.60
N GLY A 51 -41.57 -9.77 -5.03
CA GLY A 51 -41.88 -9.06 -3.80
C GLY A 51 -42.02 -7.55 -3.98
N ASN A 52 -42.17 -6.82 -2.87
CA ASN A 52 -42.21 -5.37 -2.84
C ASN A 52 -41.99 -4.82 -1.43
N LEU A 53 -40.97 -3.98 -1.25
CA LEU A 53 -40.58 -3.40 0.04
C LEU A 53 -41.71 -2.69 0.84
N LYS A 54 -42.79 -2.24 0.17
CA LYS A 54 -43.96 -1.60 0.82
C LYS A 54 -45.15 -2.52 1.09
N LYS A 55 -45.14 -3.76 0.58
CA LYS A 55 -46.23 -4.74 0.73
C LYS A 55 -45.82 -6.02 1.44
N THR A 56 -44.58 -6.45 1.22
CA THR A 56 -44.01 -7.70 1.74
C THR A 56 -42.75 -7.48 2.55
N GLY A 57 -42.27 -6.23 2.69
CA GLY A 57 -41.03 -5.87 3.37
C GLY A 57 -39.76 -6.25 2.61
N TRP A 58 -39.77 -7.42 1.98
CA TRP A 58 -38.71 -8.00 1.15
C TRP A 58 -38.92 -7.77 -0.36
N GLN A 59 -37.81 -7.75 -1.10
CA GLN A 59 -37.76 -7.76 -2.56
C GLN A 59 -36.56 -8.60 -3.04
N LEU A 60 -36.73 -9.31 -4.16
CA LEU A 60 -35.66 -9.99 -4.89
C LEU A 60 -35.47 -9.33 -6.25
N ASP A 61 -34.21 -9.09 -6.60
CA ASP A 61 -33.76 -8.60 -7.91
C ASP A 61 -32.92 -9.69 -8.57
N ILE A 62 -33.55 -10.43 -9.49
CA ILE A 62 -33.04 -11.65 -10.12
C ILE A 62 -32.54 -11.31 -11.53
N PRO A 63 -31.23 -11.44 -11.84
CA PRO A 63 -30.72 -11.24 -13.19
C PRO A 63 -31.19 -12.30 -14.19
N ALA A 64 -31.04 -12.00 -15.48
CA ALA A 64 -31.23 -13.00 -16.54
C ALA A 64 -30.15 -14.08 -16.45
N ASN A 65 -30.53 -15.32 -16.74
CA ASN A 65 -29.71 -16.54 -16.70
C ASN A 65 -29.26 -16.99 -15.29
N THR A 66 -29.78 -16.42 -14.21
CA THR A 66 -29.42 -16.85 -12.84
C THR A 66 -30.11 -18.16 -12.41
N LEU A 67 -31.21 -18.54 -13.07
CA LEU A 67 -32.07 -19.67 -12.75
C LEU A 67 -32.59 -20.35 -14.03
N GLU A 68 -32.99 -21.62 -13.90
CA GLU A 68 -33.74 -22.35 -14.93
C GLU A 68 -35.23 -21.91 -14.99
N ASP A 69 -35.96 -22.44 -15.97
CA ASP A 69 -37.40 -22.22 -16.14
C ASP A 69 -38.22 -22.95 -15.05
N GLY A 70 -38.99 -22.22 -14.24
CA GLY A 70 -39.83 -22.81 -13.19
C GLY A 70 -40.66 -21.78 -12.43
N ARG A 71 -41.27 -22.15 -11.31
CA ARG A 71 -42.03 -21.23 -10.44
C ARG A 71 -41.33 -21.04 -9.10
N LEU A 72 -41.08 -19.77 -8.77
CA LEU A 72 -40.53 -19.31 -7.52
C LEU A 72 -41.68 -18.92 -6.58
N TYR A 73 -41.60 -19.36 -5.32
CA TYR A 73 -42.48 -18.95 -4.23
C TYR A 73 -41.67 -18.16 -3.20
N MET A 74 -42.22 -17.03 -2.75
CA MET A 74 -41.64 -16.21 -1.69
C MET A 74 -42.71 -16.02 -0.60
N ARG A 75 -42.46 -16.55 0.60
CA ARG A 75 -43.36 -16.45 1.76
C ARG A 75 -42.68 -15.68 2.88
N VAL A 76 -43.22 -14.52 3.21
CA VAL A 76 -42.80 -13.69 4.35
C VAL A 76 -43.70 -14.04 5.53
N LEU A 77 -43.09 -14.41 6.66
CA LEU A 77 -43.83 -14.81 7.86
C LEU A 77 -44.65 -13.66 8.44
N SER A 78 -45.75 -13.97 9.12
CA SER A 78 -46.37 -13.06 10.08
C SER A 78 -45.52 -12.90 11.34
N GLU A 79 -45.79 -11.86 12.14
CA GLU A 79 -45.17 -11.66 13.45
C GLU A 79 -45.35 -12.90 14.35
N SER A 80 -46.55 -13.51 14.33
CA SER A 80 -46.88 -14.67 15.17
C SER A 80 -46.20 -15.97 14.74
N GLU A 81 -45.91 -16.17 13.45
CA GLU A 81 -45.06 -17.29 12.99
C GLU A 81 -43.58 -17.05 13.34
N SER A 82 -43.16 -15.79 13.42
CA SER A 82 -41.76 -15.40 13.62
C SER A 82 -41.27 -15.63 15.06
N GLU A 83 -42.18 -15.72 16.04
CA GLU A 83 -41.86 -16.08 17.42
C GLU A 83 -41.08 -17.40 17.54
N ALA A 84 -41.35 -18.36 16.64
CA ALA A 84 -40.69 -19.67 16.61
C ALA A 84 -39.20 -19.61 16.21
N TYR A 85 -38.73 -18.46 15.72
CA TYR A 85 -37.39 -18.27 15.15
C TYR A 85 -36.55 -17.19 15.88
N LYS A 86 -37.07 -16.61 16.98
CA LYS A 86 -36.29 -15.72 17.85
C LYS A 86 -35.27 -16.55 18.67
N SER A 87 -34.08 -16.00 18.89
CA SER A 87 -33.06 -16.59 19.76
C SER A 87 -32.49 -15.55 20.74
N SER A 88 -31.70 -15.99 21.71
CA SER A 88 -30.90 -15.09 22.57
C SER A 88 -29.83 -14.31 21.81
N ASP A 89 -29.46 -14.81 20.63
CA ASP A 89 -28.28 -14.43 19.88
C ASP A 89 -28.62 -13.61 18.62
N PHE A 90 -29.90 -13.44 18.29
CA PHE A 90 -30.36 -12.69 17.12
C PHE A 90 -31.68 -11.95 17.36
N GLU A 91 -31.60 -10.62 17.36
CA GLU A 91 -32.71 -9.68 17.46
C GLU A 91 -33.28 -9.41 16.05
N LEU A 92 -34.38 -10.07 15.68
CA LEU A 92 -35.01 -9.96 14.35
C LEU A 92 -35.62 -8.57 14.11
N TYR A 93 -35.26 -7.93 12.99
CA TYR A 93 -35.77 -6.62 12.56
C TYR A 93 -36.64 -6.78 11.30
N GLY A 94 -37.96 -6.89 11.53
CA GLY A 94 -38.92 -7.41 10.54
C GLY A 94 -39.06 -8.93 10.65
N THR A 95 -39.92 -9.54 9.82
CA THR A 95 -40.15 -10.99 9.85
C THR A 95 -39.35 -11.75 8.78
N PRO A 96 -38.94 -13.00 9.03
CA PRO A 96 -38.22 -13.83 8.07
C PRO A 96 -38.95 -14.08 6.74
N VAL A 97 -38.18 -14.42 5.69
CA VAL A 97 -38.67 -14.80 4.37
C VAL A 97 -38.13 -16.16 3.93
N GLU A 98 -39.03 -17.01 3.48
CA GLU A 98 -38.78 -18.30 2.85
C GLU A 98 -38.86 -18.14 1.32
N ILE A 99 -37.86 -18.65 0.60
CA ILE A 99 -37.81 -18.59 -0.87
C ILE A 99 -37.57 -20.01 -1.39
N THR A 100 -38.46 -20.50 -2.25
CA THR A 100 -38.41 -21.86 -2.81
C THR A 100 -38.64 -21.87 -4.31
N MET A 101 -38.25 -22.93 -5.01
CA MET A 101 -38.51 -23.09 -6.45
C MET A 101 -39.05 -24.49 -6.76
N GLU A 102 -40.23 -24.55 -7.40
CA GLU A 102 -41.04 -25.76 -7.59
C GLU A 102 -41.16 -26.63 -6.32
N ASN A 103 -41.22 -25.98 -5.16
CA ASN A 103 -41.27 -26.54 -3.79
C ASN A 103 -39.95 -27.18 -3.27
N ASN A 104 -38.80 -26.94 -3.90
CA ASN A 104 -37.50 -27.19 -3.27
C ASN A 104 -37.10 -26.01 -2.37
N GLU A 105 -36.80 -26.31 -1.10
CA GLU A 105 -36.46 -25.36 -0.02
C GLU A 105 -35.02 -24.84 -0.09
N ASN A 106 -34.08 -25.61 -0.66
CA ASN A 106 -32.67 -25.21 -0.80
C ASN A 106 -32.25 -25.30 -2.28
N VAL A 107 -32.16 -24.15 -2.95
CA VAL A 107 -31.92 -24.07 -4.40
C VAL A 107 -30.68 -23.24 -4.67
N ARG A 108 -29.60 -23.85 -5.19
CA ARG A 108 -28.40 -23.12 -5.62
C ARG A 108 -28.71 -22.26 -6.85
N LEU A 109 -28.12 -21.06 -6.90
CA LEU A 109 -28.28 -20.11 -8.02
C LEU A 109 -27.03 -20.12 -8.91
N GLY A 110 -27.20 -19.89 -10.21
CA GLY A 110 -26.10 -19.81 -11.17
C GLY A 110 -25.29 -18.51 -11.12
N GLY A 111 -25.75 -17.54 -10.34
CA GLY A 111 -25.13 -16.25 -10.09
C GLY A 111 -25.85 -15.53 -8.95
N ALA A 112 -25.44 -14.29 -8.66
CA ALA A 112 -26.05 -13.49 -7.61
C ALA A 112 -27.53 -13.17 -7.90
N VAL A 113 -28.34 -13.16 -6.84
CA VAL A 113 -29.61 -12.44 -6.74
C VAL A 113 -29.46 -11.42 -5.62
N GLN A 114 -29.86 -10.17 -5.87
CA GLN A 114 -29.91 -9.17 -4.80
C GLN A 114 -31.20 -9.38 -3.99
N ILE A 115 -31.06 -9.69 -2.70
CA ILE A 115 -32.15 -9.63 -1.73
C ILE A 115 -32.11 -8.26 -1.03
N THR A 116 -33.28 -7.64 -0.82
CA THR A 116 -33.41 -6.34 -0.14
C THR A 116 -34.56 -6.40 0.86
N LEU A 117 -34.36 -5.85 2.05
CA LEU A 117 -35.36 -5.70 3.10
C LEU A 117 -35.54 -4.21 3.45
N ARG A 118 -36.77 -3.82 3.80
CA ARG A 118 -37.10 -2.54 4.44
C ARG A 118 -36.99 -2.65 5.96
N ILE A 119 -36.08 -1.90 6.55
CA ILE A 119 -35.93 -1.78 8.00
C ILE A 119 -37.19 -1.11 8.58
N PRO A 120 -37.84 -1.64 9.63
CA PRO A 120 -39.00 -1.01 10.27
C PRO A 120 -38.73 0.44 10.72
N GLU A 121 -39.71 1.34 10.53
CA GLU A 121 -39.51 2.81 10.67
C GLU A 121 -39.25 3.25 12.12
N GLU A 122 -39.76 2.50 13.07
CA GLU A 122 -39.56 2.64 14.51
C GLU A 122 -38.13 2.30 14.95
N LEU A 123 -37.42 1.43 14.22
CA LEU A 123 -36.04 1.02 14.53
C LEU A 123 -34.98 1.93 13.90
N GLN A 124 -35.30 2.63 12.80
CA GLN A 124 -34.35 3.40 11.97
C GLN A 124 -33.58 4.53 12.69
N LYS A 125 -33.91 4.87 13.95
CA LYS A 125 -33.28 5.96 14.71
C LYS A 125 -32.16 5.51 15.64
N ASP A 126 -32.26 4.28 16.15
CA ASP A 126 -31.45 3.80 17.29
C ASP A 126 -30.57 2.59 16.89
N ILE A 127 -30.41 2.35 15.57
CA ILE A 127 -29.60 1.27 15.01
C ILE A 127 -28.23 1.75 14.49
N ALA A 128 -27.18 1.05 14.91
CA ALA A 128 -25.84 1.14 14.37
C ALA A 128 -25.73 0.25 13.11
N ALA A 129 -25.35 0.83 11.96
CA ALA A 129 -25.36 0.12 10.67
C ALA A 129 -24.36 -1.06 10.64
N GLU A 130 -23.26 -0.91 11.37
CA GLU A 130 -22.21 -1.90 11.63
C GLU A 130 -22.67 -3.11 12.48
N GLU A 131 -23.84 -3.06 13.13
CA GLU A 131 -24.41 -4.16 13.92
C GLU A 131 -25.49 -4.96 13.17
N LEU A 132 -25.79 -4.60 11.92
CA LEU A 132 -26.88 -5.21 11.15
C LEU A 132 -26.39 -6.33 10.24
N PHE A 133 -27.06 -7.49 10.30
CA PHE A 133 -26.71 -8.70 9.57
C PHE A 133 -27.94 -9.33 8.93
N PHE A 134 -27.73 -10.00 7.80
CA PHE A 134 -28.65 -11.03 7.33
C PHE A 134 -28.31 -12.37 8.01
N GLY A 135 -29.32 -13.22 8.19
CA GLY A 135 -29.17 -14.59 8.66
C GLY A 135 -29.78 -15.58 7.66
N VAL A 136 -29.19 -16.77 7.56
CA VAL A 136 -29.84 -17.97 7.00
C VAL A 136 -30.14 -18.91 8.15
N TYR A 137 -31.29 -19.59 8.15
CA TYR A 137 -31.67 -20.48 9.25
C TYR A 137 -31.58 -21.94 8.84
N TYR A 138 -30.74 -22.71 9.54
CA TYR A 138 -30.54 -24.15 9.34
C TYR A 138 -30.54 -24.88 10.68
N ASP A 139 -31.16 -26.06 10.72
CA ASP A 139 -31.07 -27.01 11.86
C ASP A 139 -31.38 -26.39 13.24
N GLY A 140 -32.31 -25.43 13.29
CA GLY A 140 -32.69 -24.73 14.53
C GLY A 140 -31.84 -23.49 14.87
N ASN A 141 -30.91 -23.09 14.01
CA ASN A 141 -29.89 -22.07 14.30
C ASN A 141 -29.78 -21.04 13.16
N TRP A 142 -29.35 -19.82 13.51
CA TRP A 142 -29.06 -18.75 12.55
C TRP A 142 -27.56 -18.70 12.21
N GLU A 143 -27.25 -18.64 10.92
CA GLU A 143 -25.90 -18.43 10.37
C GLU A 143 -25.83 -17.05 9.70
N TYR A 144 -24.97 -16.15 10.22
CA TYR A 144 -24.97 -14.73 9.87
C TYR A 144 -24.06 -14.38 8.69
N PHE A 145 -24.43 -13.33 7.94
CA PHE A 145 -23.60 -12.72 6.89
C PHE A 145 -23.88 -11.22 6.76
N PHE A 146 -22.92 -10.47 6.22
CA PHE A 146 -23.00 -9.02 6.13
C PHE A 146 -24.01 -8.55 5.06
N PRO A 147 -24.63 -7.37 5.24
CA PRO A 147 -25.24 -6.62 4.16
C PRO A 147 -24.17 -5.99 3.26
N ASP A 148 -24.40 -5.97 1.95
CA ASP A 148 -23.57 -5.25 0.98
C ASP A 148 -23.81 -3.74 1.02
N ASN A 149 -24.99 -3.30 1.50
CA ASN A 149 -25.29 -1.90 1.78
C ASN A 149 -26.37 -1.77 2.86
N VAL A 150 -26.25 -0.76 3.72
CA VAL A 150 -27.26 -0.33 4.69
C VAL A 150 -27.58 1.16 4.47
N ASP A 151 -28.65 1.43 3.72
CA ASP A 151 -29.14 2.80 3.53
C ASP A 151 -30.19 3.13 4.60
N LEU A 152 -29.74 3.66 5.73
CA LEU A 152 -30.60 4.10 6.84
C LEU A 152 -31.57 5.23 6.43
N LYS A 153 -31.24 6.02 5.40
CA LYS A 153 -32.10 7.12 4.92
C LYS A 153 -33.26 6.63 4.05
N LYS A 154 -33.08 5.54 3.31
CA LYS A 154 -34.17 4.81 2.64
C LYS A 154 -34.87 3.84 3.59
N GLY A 155 -34.23 3.48 4.71
CA GLY A 155 -34.67 2.43 5.61
C GLY A 155 -34.56 1.06 4.95
N THR A 156 -33.42 0.74 4.32
CA THR A 156 -33.24 -0.51 3.55
C THR A 156 -31.85 -1.10 3.71
N ALA A 157 -31.77 -2.43 3.87
CA ALA A 157 -30.54 -3.21 3.76
C ALA A 157 -30.63 -4.18 2.57
N ALA A 158 -29.49 -4.48 1.92
CA ALA A 158 -29.42 -5.41 0.79
C ALA A 158 -28.16 -6.28 0.84
N ALA A 159 -28.24 -7.47 0.22
CA ALA A 159 -27.11 -8.40 0.04
C ALA A 159 -27.25 -9.24 -1.24
N GLU A 160 -26.15 -9.77 -1.76
CA GLU A 160 -26.13 -10.83 -2.78
C GLU A 160 -26.29 -12.21 -2.14
N ILE A 161 -27.29 -12.97 -2.60
CA ILE A 161 -27.47 -14.38 -2.28
C ILE A 161 -27.22 -15.25 -3.52
N TYR A 162 -26.60 -16.40 -3.29
CA TYR A 162 -26.22 -17.41 -4.29
C TYR A 162 -26.98 -18.74 -4.11
N HIS A 163 -28.00 -18.72 -3.24
CA HIS A 163 -28.94 -19.81 -2.98
C HIS A 163 -30.27 -19.21 -2.51
N PHE A 164 -31.38 -19.89 -2.76
CA PHE A 164 -32.65 -19.67 -2.05
C PHE A 164 -32.74 -20.61 -0.85
N SER A 165 -33.32 -20.10 0.23
CA SER A 165 -33.51 -20.76 1.53
C SER A 165 -34.42 -19.89 2.41
N PHE A 166 -34.37 -20.09 3.73
CA PHE A 166 -35.09 -19.31 4.73
C PHE A 166 -34.16 -18.27 5.39
N PHE A 167 -34.49 -16.99 5.22
CA PHE A 167 -33.66 -15.82 5.56
C PHE A 167 -34.30 -14.92 6.61
N GLY A 168 -33.46 -14.26 7.40
CA GLY A 168 -33.83 -13.22 8.36
C GLY A 168 -32.89 -12.01 8.25
N PHE A 169 -33.23 -10.95 8.97
CA PHE A 169 -32.42 -9.75 9.12
C PHE A 169 -32.58 -9.22 10.54
N GLY A 170 -31.52 -8.62 11.09
CA GLY A 170 -31.54 -8.18 12.47
C GLY A 170 -30.15 -7.86 13.02
N ARG A 171 -30.06 -7.83 14.34
CA ARG A 171 -28.80 -7.65 15.07
C ARG A 171 -28.41 -8.92 15.81
N PRO A 172 -27.27 -9.57 15.48
CA PRO A 172 -26.70 -10.63 16.30
C PRO A 172 -26.14 -10.07 17.60
N SER A 173 -25.99 -10.90 18.64
CA SER A 173 -25.23 -10.53 19.84
C SER A 173 -23.79 -10.14 19.46
N GLU A 174 -23.18 -9.20 20.20
CA GLU A 174 -21.85 -8.65 19.91
C GLU A 174 -20.79 -9.75 19.69
N ASP A 175 -20.84 -10.76 20.54
CA ASP A 175 -20.12 -12.02 20.48
C ASP A 175 -20.19 -12.72 19.10
N GLN A 176 -21.38 -12.81 18.51
CA GLN A 176 -21.61 -13.40 17.19
C GLN A 176 -21.23 -12.45 16.04
N GLN A 177 -21.35 -11.13 16.24
CA GLN A 177 -20.83 -10.14 15.27
C GLN A 177 -19.31 -10.31 15.14
N ILE A 178 -18.59 -10.32 16.27
CA ILE A 178 -17.13 -10.49 16.34
C ILE A 178 -16.71 -11.82 15.69
N ARG A 179 -17.34 -12.95 16.06
CA ARG A 179 -17.08 -14.25 15.42
C ARG A 179 -17.33 -14.24 13.91
N THR A 180 -18.39 -13.57 13.44
CA THR A 180 -18.70 -13.48 12.01
C THR A 180 -17.70 -12.60 11.26
N PHE A 181 -17.22 -11.51 11.86
CA PHE A 181 -16.11 -10.72 11.32
C PHE A 181 -14.82 -11.56 11.25
N ALA A 182 -14.40 -12.17 12.36
CA ALA A 182 -13.16 -12.92 12.46
C ALA A 182 -13.11 -14.14 11.53
N LYS A 183 -14.19 -14.93 11.44
CA LYS A 183 -14.25 -16.11 10.55
C LYS A 183 -14.03 -15.73 9.09
N ASN A 184 -14.66 -14.64 8.63
CA ASN A 184 -14.52 -14.16 7.27
C ASN A 184 -13.10 -13.60 6.99
N PHE A 185 -12.47 -12.95 7.98
CA PHE A 185 -11.11 -12.44 7.83
C PHE A 185 -10.01 -13.50 8.01
N ALA A 186 -10.22 -14.55 8.80
CA ALA A 186 -9.21 -15.58 9.04
C ALA A 186 -8.82 -16.35 7.77
N SER A 187 -9.80 -16.72 6.94
CA SER A 187 -9.55 -17.42 5.67
C SER A 187 -8.86 -16.51 4.64
N LEU A 188 -9.26 -15.23 4.58
CA LEU A 188 -8.59 -14.20 3.77
C LEU A 188 -7.14 -13.98 4.22
N GLN A 189 -6.90 -13.89 5.53
CA GLN A 189 -5.58 -13.63 6.10
C GLN A 189 -4.64 -14.83 5.94
N TRP A 190 -5.13 -16.06 6.06
CA TRP A 190 -4.37 -17.27 5.77
C TRP A 190 -3.91 -17.33 4.31
N GLU A 191 -4.84 -17.13 3.36
CA GLU A 191 -4.53 -17.11 1.93
C GLU A 191 -3.62 -15.92 1.58
N SER A 192 -3.83 -14.74 2.19
CA SER A 192 -2.94 -13.58 2.02
C SER A 192 -1.52 -13.84 2.55
N GLN A 193 -1.36 -14.40 3.76
CA GLN A 193 -0.05 -14.73 4.32
C GLN A 193 0.69 -15.75 3.45
N LYS A 194 -0.04 -16.71 2.85
CA LYS A 194 0.49 -17.65 1.88
C LYS A 194 0.91 -16.97 0.57
N GLN A 195 0.13 -16.01 0.05
CA GLN A 195 0.48 -15.23 -1.13
C GLN A 195 1.72 -14.34 -0.89
N THR A 196 1.75 -13.60 0.22
CA THR A 196 2.91 -12.82 0.67
C THR A 196 4.16 -13.67 0.79
N LYS A 197 4.04 -14.87 1.37
CA LYS A 197 5.16 -15.80 1.44
C LYS A 197 5.61 -16.26 0.05
N ASN A 198 4.68 -16.66 -0.82
CA ASN A 198 5.02 -17.09 -2.19
C ASN A 198 5.70 -15.97 -3.00
N MET A 199 5.24 -14.72 -2.87
CA MET A 199 5.88 -13.58 -3.53
C MET A 199 7.25 -13.24 -2.91
N THR A 200 7.39 -13.43 -1.60
CA THR A 200 8.69 -13.30 -0.90
C THR A 200 9.69 -14.36 -1.38
N ASP A 201 9.31 -15.64 -1.31
CA ASP A 201 10.14 -16.78 -1.74
C ASP A 201 10.53 -16.67 -3.23
N SER A 202 9.70 -16.01 -4.06
CA SER A 202 9.96 -15.73 -5.48
C SER A 202 10.87 -14.51 -5.72
N LEU A 203 10.56 -13.35 -5.13
CA LEU A 203 11.15 -12.06 -5.50
C LEU A 203 12.27 -11.59 -4.56
N GLN A 204 12.34 -12.04 -3.30
CA GLN A 204 13.26 -11.49 -2.30
C GLN A 204 14.70 -11.52 -2.79
N ARG A 205 15.15 -12.64 -3.36
CA ARG A 205 16.51 -12.77 -3.89
C ARG A 205 16.80 -11.77 -5.01
N GLN A 206 15.88 -11.58 -5.95
CA GLN A 206 16.08 -10.65 -7.07
C GLN A 206 16.14 -9.19 -6.58
N TYR A 207 15.39 -8.86 -5.53
CA TYR A 207 15.50 -7.56 -4.86
C TYR A 207 16.78 -7.42 -4.03
N GLU A 208 17.24 -8.46 -3.32
CA GLU A 208 18.53 -8.41 -2.63
C GLU A 208 19.70 -8.26 -3.62
N ASP A 209 19.70 -9.00 -4.73
CA ASP A 209 20.69 -8.89 -5.81
C ASP A 209 20.63 -7.48 -6.46
N LEU A 210 19.42 -6.90 -6.66
CA LEU A 210 19.25 -5.50 -7.06
C LEU A 210 19.89 -4.54 -6.06
N PHE A 211 19.64 -4.70 -4.76
CA PHE A 211 20.20 -3.81 -3.73
C PHE A 211 21.71 -3.97 -3.54
N VAL A 212 22.30 -5.15 -3.79
CA VAL A 212 23.77 -5.29 -3.92
C VAL A 212 24.27 -4.39 -5.06
N SER A 213 23.65 -4.44 -6.24
CA SER A 213 24.07 -3.61 -7.38
C SER A 213 23.82 -2.10 -7.18
N MET A 214 22.91 -1.73 -6.28
CA MET A 214 22.66 -0.35 -5.84
C MET A 214 23.54 0.07 -4.64
N GLY A 215 24.60 -0.68 -4.31
CA GLY A 215 25.59 -0.32 -3.29
C GLY A 215 25.19 -0.61 -1.83
N VAL A 216 24.07 -1.31 -1.59
CA VAL A 216 23.56 -1.64 -0.25
C VAL A 216 24.32 -2.85 0.31
N ASN A 217 25.45 -2.62 0.96
CA ASN A 217 26.34 -3.70 1.39
C ASN A 217 25.91 -4.41 2.68
N ASN A 218 25.10 -3.78 3.53
CA ASN A 218 24.55 -4.40 4.74
C ASN A 218 23.44 -5.42 4.41
N SER A 219 23.63 -6.69 4.77
CA SER A 219 22.69 -7.76 4.43
C SER A 219 21.33 -7.67 5.16
N SER A 220 21.32 -7.25 6.43
CA SER A 220 20.06 -7.09 7.18
C SER A 220 19.19 -5.98 6.57
N LEU A 221 19.84 -4.91 6.12
CA LEU A 221 19.19 -3.82 5.40
C LEU A 221 18.68 -4.26 4.01
N ARG A 222 19.47 -5.01 3.23
CA ARG A 222 19.00 -5.55 1.94
C ARG A 222 17.76 -6.41 2.09
N THR A 223 17.76 -7.34 3.04
CA THR A 223 16.60 -8.19 3.32
C THR A 223 15.40 -7.37 3.75
N GLN A 224 15.59 -6.34 4.60
CA GLN A 224 14.49 -5.45 4.98
C GLN A 224 13.96 -4.65 3.78
N LEU A 225 14.81 -4.05 2.95
CA LEU A 225 14.41 -3.33 1.74
C LEU A 225 13.68 -4.23 0.73
N ALA A 226 14.15 -5.48 0.56
CA ALA A 226 13.49 -6.46 -0.31
C ALA A 226 12.07 -6.75 0.20
N LEU A 227 11.92 -7.02 1.50
CA LEU A 227 10.62 -7.21 2.13
C LEU A 227 9.74 -5.96 2.04
N ASP A 228 10.30 -4.76 2.22
CA ASP A 228 9.55 -3.50 2.15
C ASP A 228 9.01 -3.23 0.73
N VAL A 229 9.78 -3.52 -0.33
CA VAL A 229 9.30 -3.40 -1.73
C VAL A 229 8.28 -4.50 -2.07
N ILE A 230 8.48 -5.72 -1.57
CA ILE A 230 7.53 -6.83 -1.76
C ILE A 230 6.19 -6.51 -1.07
N ASN A 231 6.22 -6.07 0.19
CA ASN A 231 5.05 -5.60 0.93
C ASN A 231 4.36 -4.41 0.22
N TYR A 232 5.13 -3.47 -0.35
CA TYR A 232 4.58 -2.39 -1.16
C TYR A 232 3.88 -2.93 -2.42
N LEU A 233 4.47 -3.89 -3.14
CA LEU A 233 3.88 -4.45 -4.36
C LEU A 233 2.53 -5.13 -4.10
N GLU A 234 2.38 -5.81 -2.95
CA GLU A 234 1.10 -6.40 -2.54
C GLU A 234 0.13 -5.40 -1.94
N SER A 235 0.62 -4.29 -1.37
CA SER A 235 -0.20 -3.30 -0.65
C SER A 235 -1.37 -2.81 -1.52
N GLU A 236 -2.56 -3.32 -1.23
CA GLU A 236 -3.50 -3.54 -2.34
C GLU A 236 -4.18 -2.25 -2.84
N LYS A 237 -4.12 -1.17 -2.05
CA LYS A 237 -4.55 0.18 -2.41
C LYS A 237 -3.67 1.20 -1.69
N LEU A 238 -3.06 2.12 -2.44
CA LEU A 238 -2.26 3.22 -1.88
C LEU A 238 -2.95 4.56 -2.17
N ASP A 239 -3.69 5.05 -1.18
CA ASP A 239 -4.21 6.42 -1.02
C ASP A 239 -5.16 6.99 -2.10
N THR A 240 -5.21 6.46 -3.33
CA THR A 240 -6.05 6.95 -4.44
C THR A 240 -7.32 6.13 -4.69
N GLY A 241 -7.31 4.85 -4.29
CA GLY A 241 -8.40 3.89 -4.56
C GLY A 241 -8.19 2.97 -5.77
N ASP A 242 -7.07 3.15 -6.50
CA ASP A 242 -6.69 2.35 -7.66
C ASP A 242 -6.35 0.87 -7.32
N MET A 243 -6.05 0.08 -8.37
CA MET A 243 -5.59 -1.31 -8.24
C MET A 243 -4.20 -1.40 -7.60
N SER A 244 -3.90 -2.56 -6.99
CA SER A 244 -2.59 -2.82 -6.41
C SER A 244 -1.47 -2.78 -7.46
N PRO A 245 -0.21 -2.49 -7.05
CA PRO A 245 0.93 -2.56 -7.96
C PRO A 245 1.05 -3.94 -8.64
N ILE A 246 0.92 -5.02 -7.87
CA ILE A 246 1.00 -6.38 -8.41
C ILE A 246 -0.19 -6.74 -9.34
N SER A 247 -1.39 -6.21 -9.09
CA SER A 247 -2.54 -6.36 -10.01
C SER A 247 -2.34 -5.56 -11.30
N THR A 248 -1.72 -4.38 -11.22
CA THR A 248 -1.38 -3.57 -12.39
C THR A 248 -0.36 -4.30 -13.27
N LEU A 249 0.67 -4.90 -12.67
CA LEU A 249 1.62 -5.76 -13.35
C LEU A 249 0.95 -7.00 -13.98
N ALA A 250 0.01 -7.65 -13.27
CA ALA A 250 -0.77 -8.77 -13.81
C ALA A 250 -1.60 -8.38 -15.06
N ASN A 251 -2.17 -7.17 -15.09
CA ASN A 251 -2.85 -6.65 -16.28
C ASN A 251 -1.88 -6.51 -17.46
N MET A 252 -0.70 -5.94 -17.21
CA MET A 252 0.36 -5.72 -18.20
C MET A 252 1.01 -7.03 -18.69
N ALA A 253 1.01 -8.11 -17.91
CA ALA A 253 1.56 -9.42 -18.29
C ALA A 253 0.91 -10.00 -19.58
N ASN A 254 -0.29 -9.53 -19.94
CA ASN A 254 -0.94 -9.85 -21.21
C ASN A 254 -0.29 -9.12 -22.40
N ALA A 255 0.08 -7.84 -22.24
CA ALA A 255 0.77 -7.08 -23.28
C ALA A 255 2.15 -7.69 -23.60
N VAL A 256 2.83 -8.25 -22.59
CA VAL A 256 4.10 -8.97 -22.78
C VAL A 256 3.97 -10.15 -23.76
N SER A 257 2.83 -10.85 -23.77
CA SER A 257 2.59 -11.94 -24.74
C SER A 257 2.33 -11.48 -26.17
N GLN A 258 2.21 -10.16 -26.41
CA GLN A 258 1.97 -9.57 -27.73
C GLN A 258 3.24 -9.01 -28.39
N GLY A 259 4.33 -8.81 -27.64
CA GLY A 259 5.63 -8.42 -28.19
C GLY A 259 6.56 -7.71 -27.21
N GLN A 260 7.76 -7.36 -27.70
CA GLN A 260 8.84 -6.74 -26.92
C GLN A 260 8.41 -5.45 -26.20
N ALA A 261 7.63 -4.58 -26.86
CA ALA A 261 7.17 -3.32 -26.26
C ALA A 261 6.40 -3.54 -24.95
N GLY A 262 5.53 -4.56 -24.88
CA GLY A 262 4.80 -4.89 -23.64
C GLY A 262 5.72 -5.35 -22.49
N MET A 263 6.88 -5.93 -22.80
CA MET A 263 7.91 -6.26 -21.80
C MET A 263 8.68 -5.03 -21.31
N GLU A 264 8.92 -4.07 -22.20
CA GLU A 264 9.54 -2.79 -21.86
C GLU A 264 8.60 -1.94 -20.99
N ASP A 265 7.31 -1.89 -21.32
CA ASP A 265 6.27 -1.28 -20.49
C ASP A 265 6.17 -1.95 -19.11
N PHE A 266 6.07 -3.29 -19.06
CA PHE A 266 6.01 -4.05 -17.80
C PHE A 266 7.22 -3.77 -16.90
N ARG A 267 8.43 -3.77 -17.47
CA ARG A 267 9.66 -3.44 -16.75
C ARG A 267 9.65 -1.99 -16.26
N GLY A 268 9.20 -1.04 -17.09
CA GLY A 268 9.05 0.36 -16.72
C GLY A 268 8.15 0.56 -15.50
N GLN A 269 7.00 -0.12 -15.46
CA GLN A 269 6.05 -0.03 -14.35
C GLN A 269 6.58 -0.69 -13.07
N LEU A 270 7.30 -1.82 -13.18
CA LEU A 270 7.96 -2.48 -12.04
C LEU A 270 9.08 -1.61 -11.44
N ILE A 271 9.84 -0.89 -12.28
CA ILE A 271 10.83 0.10 -11.85
C ILE A 271 10.14 1.25 -11.10
N GLU A 272 9.02 1.77 -11.61
CA GLU A 272 8.28 2.85 -10.95
C GLU A 272 7.78 2.44 -9.56
N PHE A 273 7.15 1.25 -9.45
CA PHE A 273 6.67 0.74 -8.16
C PHE A 273 7.80 0.46 -7.17
N THR A 274 8.93 -0.10 -7.63
CA THR A 274 10.14 -0.26 -6.83
C THR A 274 10.65 1.10 -6.32
N GLY A 275 10.66 2.13 -7.18
CA GLY A 275 11.10 3.46 -6.81
C GLY A 275 10.18 4.15 -5.79
N ARG A 276 8.86 4.04 -5.95
CA ARG A 276 7.87 4.57 -4.99
C ARG A 276 7.91 3.85 -3.65
N ALA A 277 8.17 2.54 -3.64
CA ALA A 277 8.37 1.77 -2.44
C ALA A 277 9.60 2.26 -1.66
N LEU A 278 10.75 2.36 -2.32
CA LEU A 278 11.99 2.89 -1.75
C LEU A 278 11.82 4.32 -1.22
N TYR A 279 11.17 5.20 -1.98
CA TYR A 279 10.83 6.56 -1.53
C TYR A 279 10.08 6.53 -0.19
N ARG A 280 9.01 5.72 -0.07
CA ARG A 280 8.26 5.58 1.19
C ARG A 280 9.10 5.00 2.33
N VAL A 281 10.12 4.18 2.07
CA VAL A 281 11.00 3.65 3.14
C VAL A 281 11.99 4.73 3.61
N MET A 282 12.50 5.56 2.71
CA MET A 282 13.36 6.71 3.07
C MET A 282 12.57 7.82 3.76
N GLU A 283 11.34 8.11 3.33
CA GLU A 283 10.45 9.12 3.91
C GLU A 283 10.10 8.83 5.39
N LYS A 284 10.01 7.54 5.78
CA LYS A 284 9.80 7.12 7.18
C LYS A 284 10.99 7.46 8.09
N ASP A 285 12.21 7.37 7.58
CA ASP A 285 13.45 7.52 8.37
C ASP A 285 14.62 7.97 7.48
N PRO A 286 14.69 9.27 7.11
CA PRO A 286 15.78 9.79 6.29
C PRO A 286 17.15 9.67 6.98
N GLY A 287 17.17 9.78 8.31
CA GLY A 287 18.39 9.71 9.13
C GLY A 287 19.09 8.36 9.04
N LYS A 288 18.34 7.26 9.05
CA LYS A 288 18.86 5.89 8.80
C LYS A 288 19.54 5.78 7.45
N PHE A 289 18.96 6.31 6.37
CA PHE A 289 19.59 6.25 5.04
C PHE A 289 20.74 7.24 4.85
N ALA A 290 20.78 8.35 5.60
CA ALA A 290 21.89 9.29 5.63
C ALA A 290 23.10 8.79 6.46
N SER A 291 22.86 8.10 7.58
CA SER A 291 23.89 7.58 8.50
C SER A 291 24.54 6.27 8.04
N LEU A 292 23.93 5.58 7.07
CA LEU A 292 24.42 4.32 6.53
C LEU A 292 25.62 4.50 5.59
N ALA A 293 26.83 4.57 6.16
CA ALA A 293 28.10 4.53 5.43
C ALA A 293 28.28 3.30 4.49
N ASN A 294 27.39 2.31 4.57
CA ASN A 294 27.34 1.11 3.72
C ASN A 294 26.30 1.18 2.59
N VAL A 295 25.81 2.38 2.25
CA VAL A 295 24.89 2.66 1.14
C VAL A 295 25.51 3.77 0.28
N THR A 296 26.38 3.39 -0.65
CA THR A 296 27.09 4.34 -1.50
C THR A 296 26.25 4.75 -2.73
N GLY A 297 26.40 6.01 -3.16
CA GLY A 297 25.72 6.54 -4.34
C GLY A 297 24.29 7.04 -4.09
N GLY A 298 23.42 6.86 -5.08
CA GLY A 298 22.19 7.65 -5.22
C GLY A 298 21.10 7.43 -4.16
N LEU A 299 21.18 6.38 -3.34
CA LEU A 299 20.23 6.15 -2.23
C LEU A 299 20.50 7.14 -1.10
N SER A 300 21.78 7.39 -0.79
CA SER A 300 22.20 8.47 0.12
C SER A 300 21.87 9.84 -0.49
N THR A 301 22.06 10.04 -1.80
CA THR A 301 21.64 11.28 -2.49
C THR A 301 20.13 11.51 -2.39
N ALA A 302 19.30 10.47 -2.56
CA ALA A 302 17.86 10.58 -2.48
C ALA A 302 17.36 10.81 -1.05
N ALA A 303 17.99 10.20 -0.05
CA ALA A 303 17.72 10.49 1.36
C ALA A 303 18.13 11.92 1.75
N GLY A 304 19.23 12.43 1.19
CA GLY A 304 19.65 13.83 1.32
C GLY A 304 18.64 14.80 0.70
N ALA A 305 18.22 14.54 -0.53
CA ALA A 305 17.18 15.33 -1.20
C ALA A 305 15.85 15.32 -0.41
N LEU A 306 15.44 14.17 0.13
CA LEU A 306 14.29 14.05 1.04
C LEU A 306 14.45 14.90 2.32
N TYR A 307 15.63 14.87 2.95
CA TYR A 307 15.94 15.68 4.13
C TYR A 307 15.93 17.20 3.82
N GLU A 308 16.36 17.57 2.62
CA GLU A 308 16.34 18.94 2.09
C GLU A 308 14.95 19.35 1.53
N GLY A 309 13.97 18.44 1.54
CA GLY A 309 12.59 18.65 1.07
C GLY A 309 12.36 18.47 -0.44
N ASP A 310 13.42 18.18 -1.21
CA ASP A 310 13.34 17.91 -2.65
C ASP A 310 12.85 16.48 -2.95
N THR A 311 11.52 16.35 -2.94
CA THR A 311 10.79 15.15 -3.35
C THR A 311 11.10 14.74 -4.81
N GLU A 312 11.35 15.70 -5.71
CA GLU A 312 11.58 15.39 -7.13
C GLU A 312 12.99 14.84 -7.35
N GLY A 313 14.01 15.51 -6.82
CA GLY A 313 15.40 15.02 -6.83
C GLY A 313 15.55 13.66 -6.16
N ALA A 314 14.81 13.40 -5.07
CA ALA A 314 14.77 12.09 -4.43
C ALA A 314 14.23 11.00 -5.38
N LEU A 315 13.05 11.22 -5.99
CA LEU A 315 12.45 10.27 -6.93
C LEU A 315 13.30 10.09 -8.20
N GLN A 316 13.90 11.15 -8.73
CA GLN A 316 14.81 11.09 -9.87
C GLN A 316 16.10 10.31 -9.53
N GLY A 317 16.67 10.50 -8.34
CA GLY A 317 17.84 9.77 -7.85
C GLY A 317 17.56 8.27 -7.74
N ILE A 318 16.44 7.90 -7.10
CA ILE A 318 15.99 6.51 -6.97
C ILE A 318 15.79 5.87 -8.35
N ALA A 319 15.04 6.52 -9.25
CA ALA A 319 14.76 6.00 -10.58
C ALA A 319 16.02 5.84 -11.44
N SER A 320 16.99 6.76 -11.31
CA SER A 320 18.27 6.68 -12.02
C SER A 320 19.09 5.45 -11.63
N MET A 321 19.11 5.07 -10.35
CA MET A 321 19.83 3.88 -9.90
C MET A 321 19.18 2.57 -10.34
N ILE A 322 17.86 2.43 -10.19
CA ILE A 322 17.16 1.18 -10.55
C ILE A 322 17.33 0.91 -12.05
N ARG A 323 17.41 1.96 -12.88
CA ARG A 323 17.72 1.85 -14.32
C ARG A 323 19.18 1.53 -14.64
N GLY A 324 20.11 1.80 -13.72
CA GLY A 324 21.53 1.44 -13.84
C GLY A 324 21.90 0.09 -13.22
N ALA A 325 20.95 -0.56 -12.54
CA ALA A 325 21.15 -1.82 -11.84
C ALA A 325 21.00 -3.05 -12.77
N ASP A 326 22.05 -3.87 -12.85
CA ASP A 326 22.17 -5.00 -13.79
C ASP A 326 21.04 -6.07 -13.67
N PRO A 327 20.62 -6.55 -12.47
CA PRO A 327 19.66 -7.65 -12.38
C PRO A 327 18.20 -7.24 -12.66
N ILE A 328 17.92 -5.99 -13.09
CA ILE A 328 16.55 -5.51 -13.37
C ILE A 328 15.83 -6.32 -14.47
N ILE A 329 16.58 -7.00 -15.34
CA ILE A 329 16.03 -7.95 -16.32
C ILE A 329 15.51 -9.21 -15.62
N ALA A 330 16.34 -9.85 -14.79
CA ALA A 330 15.98 -11.07 -14.07
C ALA A 330 14.86 -10.84 -13.04
N LEU A 331 14.85 -9.68 -12.38
CA LEU A 331 13.75 -9.25 -11.52
C LEU A 331 12.44 -9.11 -12.31
N ALA A 332 12.47 -8.50 -13.50
CA ALA A 332 11.29 -8.36 -14.35
C ALA A 332 10.78 -9.72 -14.88
N ASP A 333 11.66 -10.63 -15.30
CA ASP A 333 11.28 -11.99 -15.75
C ASP A 333 10.69 -12.83 -14.61
N THR A 334 11.24 -12.71 -13.40
CA THR A 334 10.74 -13.41 -12.20
C THR A 334 9.38 -12.85 -11.78
N ALA A 335 9.23 -11.52 -11.70
CA ALA A 335 7.96 -10.85 -11.41
C ALA A 335 6.89 -11.18 -12.45
N LEU A 336 7.24 -11.21 -13.74
CA LEU A 336 6.35 -11.61 -14.83
C LEU A 336 5.86 -13.05 -14.69
N THR A 337 6.74 -13.96 -14.25
CA THR A 337 6.40 -15.36 -14.01
C THR A 337 5.45 -15.47 -12.82
N PHE A 338 5.79 -14.85 -11.69
CA PHE A 338 4.95 -14.82 -10.49
C PHE A 338 3.54 -14.25 -10.75
N VAL A 339 3.41 -13.13 -11.49
CA VAL A 339 2.06 -12.59 -11.78
C VAL A 339 1.28 -13.48 -12.74
N LYS A 340 1.92 -14.17 -13.69
CA LYS A 340 1.23 -15.13 -14.57
C LYS A 340 0.70 -16.32 -13.79
N GLU A 341 1.50 -16.90 -12.90
CA GLU A 341 1.06 -17.96 -11.99
C GLU A 341 -0.09 -17.48 -11.09
N SER A 342 0.05 -16.27 -10.53
CA SER A 342 -1.00 -15.61 -9.72
C SER A 342 -2.31 -15.36 -10.49
N MET A 343 -2.23 -14.99 -11.77
CA MET A 343 -3.41 -14.86 -12.65
C MET A 343 -4.11 -16.20 -12.91
N GLU A 344 -3.35 -17.29 -12.95
CA GLU A 344 -3.90 -18.64 -13.15
C GLU A 344 -4.49 -19.24 -11.86
N THR A 345 -4.20 -18.69 -10.67
CA THR A 345 -4.74 -19.20 -9.39
C THR A 345 -6.27 -19.18 -9.29
N GLY A 346 -6.96 -18.22 -9.92
CA GLY A 346 -8.42 -18.17 -10.01
C GLY A 346 -9.23 -18.07 -8.70
N ILE A 347 -8.65 -18.25 -7.51
CA ILE A 347 -9.34 -18.21 -6.20
C ILE A 347 -10.02 -16.84 -6.01
N ASN A 348 -9.36 -15.77 -6.45
CA ASN A 348 -9.88 -14.40 -6.43
C ASN A 348 -10.98 -14.10 -7.47
N LEU A 349 -11.47 -15.12 -8.20
CA LEU A 349 -12.66 -15.05 -9.06
C LEU A 349 -13.93 -15.55 -8.34
N TRP A 350 -13.82 -15.98 -7.07
CA TRP A 350 -14.91 -16.44 -6.23
C TRP A 350 -15.08 -15.47 -5.05
N THR A 351 -16.31 -15.24 -4.59
CA THR A 351 -16.51 -14.51 -3.34
C THR A 351 -16.17 -15.43 -2.16
N GLN A 352 -15.68 -14.86 -1.05
CA GLN A 352 -15.35 -15.65 0.14
C GLN A 352 -16.56 -16.41 0.71
N ASN A 353 -17.76 -15.84 0.56
CA ASN A 353 -19.04 -16.46 0.91
C ASN A 353 -19.36 -17.70 0.05
N GLU A 354 -18.95 -17.72 -1.23
CA GLU A 354 -19.04 -18.90 -2.11
C GLU A 354 -18.00 -19.96 -1.73
N ILE A 355 -16.73 -19.55 -1.54
CA ILE A 355 -15.61 -20.44 -1.15
C ILE A 355 -15.94 -21.16 0.16
N GLU A 356 -16.32 -20.40 1.20
CA GLU A 356 -16.60 -20.92 2.54
C GLU A 356 -17.76 -21.93 2.52
N LYS A 357 -18.86 -21.62 1.83
CA LYS A 357 -20.04 -22.50 1.79
C LYS A 357 -19.76 -23.80 1.05
N ALA A 358 -19.06 -23.75 -0.07
CA ALA A 358 -18.62 -24.95 -0.78
C ALA A 358 -17.57 -25.75 0.02
N TYR A 359 -16.68 -25.09 0.76
CA TYR A 359 -15.70 -25.74 1.62
C TYR A 359 -16.35 -26.51 2.78
N GLN A 360 -17.32 -25.92 3.48
CA GLN A 360 -18.03 -26.60 4.58
C GLN A 360 -18.82 -27.83 4.09
N VAL A 361 -19.30 -27.84 2.85
CA VAL A 361 -19.88 -29.04 2.21
C VAL A 361 -18.78 -30.07 1.91
N TYR A 362 -17.65 -29.64 1.34
CA TYR A 362 -16.50 -30.50 1.02
C TYR A 362 -15.90 -31.22 2.24
N ILE A 363 -15.94 -30.61 3.43
CA ILE A 363 -15.50 -31.25 4.69
C ILE A 363 -16.63 -31.89 5.50
N GLY A 364 -17.86 -31.97 4.97
CA GLY A 364 -18.99 -32.70 5.56
C GLY A 364 -19.80 -31.93 6.63
N ASN A 365 -19.35 -30.74 7.02
CA ASN A 365 -19.99 -29.90 8.06
C ASN A 365 -21.33 -29.28 7.64
N ALA A 366 -21.65 -29.23 6.35
CA ALA A 366 -22.80 -28.50 5.80
C ALA A 366 -23.67 -29.33 4.83
N ALA A 367 -23.80 -30.64 5.08
CA ALA A 367 -24.66 -31.52 4.29
C ALA A 367 -26.10 -30.97 4.18
N GLY A 368 -26.62 -30.81 2.95
CA GLY A 368 -27.97 -30.30 2.69
C GLY A 368 -28.16 -28.77 2.83
N LYS A 369 -27.11 -28.00 3.15
CA LYS A 369 -27.16 -26.54 3.31
C LYS A 369 -26.79 -25.79 2.04
N TYR A 370 -27.07 -24.49 2.01
CA TYR A 370 -26.64 -23.52 0.99
C TYR A 370 -27.04 -23.85 -0.47
N GLY A 371 -28.04 -24.71 -0.67
CA GLY A 371 -28.45 -25.20 -1.99
C GLY A 371 -27.66 -26.42 -2.50
N TYR A 372 -26.84 -27.07 -1.67
CA TYR A 372 -26.10 -28.28 -2.03
C TYR A 372 -26.82 -29.55 -1.53
N ASP A 373 -26.69 -30.65 -2.28
CA ASP A 373 -27.22 -31.95 -1.91
C ASP A 373 -26.48 -32.59 -0.70
N ASN A 374 -27.11 -33.61 -0.13
CA ASN A 374 -26.50 -34.47 0.89
C ASN A 374 -25.50 -35.47 0.26
N GLY A 375 -24.42 -35.79 0.98
CA GLY A 375 -23.47 -36.84 0.59
C GLY A 375 -22.31 -36.39 -0.30
N LEU A 376 -22.09 -35.08 -0.45
CA LEU A 376 -21.02 -34.49 -1.28
C LEU A 376 -19.66 -34.36 -0.56
N GLU A 377 -19.46 -34.99 0.60
CA GLU A 377 -18.21 -34.90 1.37
C GLU A 377 -17.02 -35.45 0.55
N GLY A 378 -15.95 -34.65 0.42
CA GLY A 378 -14.75 -35.02 -0.32
C GLY A 378 -14.89 -35.04 -1.85
N ASP A 379 -16.10 -34.96 -2.40
CA ASP A 379 -16.36 -34.97 -3.84
C ASP A 379 -16.43 -33.54 -4.41
N PHE A 380 -15.25 -32.95 -4.61
CA PHE A 380 -15.10 -31.61 -5.17
C PHE A 380 -15.77 -31.47 -6.54
N ASP A 381 -15.66 -32.48 -7.40
CA ASP A 381 -16.23 -32.41 -8.74
C ASP A 381 -17.75 -32.45 -8.67
N ALA A 382 -18.34 -33.30 -7.82
CA ALA A 382 -19.79 -33.30 -7.59
C ALA A 382 -20.29 -31.95 -7.05
N ILE A 383 -19.62 -31.35 -6.06
CA ILE A 383 -20.01 -30.04 -5.47
C ILE A 383 -20.23 -28.95 -6.53
N PHE A 384 -19.48 -28.96 -7.62
CA PHE A 384 -19.61 -27.97 -8.68
C PHE A 384 -20.33 -28.47 -9.96
N THR A 385 -20.51 -29.78 -10.14
CA THR A 385 -21.20 -30.38 -11.31
C THR A 385 -22.65 -30.80 -11.05
N THR A 386 -23.06 -31.10 -9.80
CA THR A 386 -24.48 -31.39 -9.46
C THR A 386 -25.36 -30.13 -9.46
N LEU A 387 -24.76 -28.95 -9.63
CA LEU A 387 -25.41 -27.64 -9.63
C LEU A 387 -26.43 -27.38 -10.76
N GLY A 388 -26.69 -28.36 -11.63
CA GLY A 388 -27.58 -28.22 -12.79
C GLY A 388 -27.15 -27.09 -13.71
N GLY A 389 -28.10 -26.27 -14.19
CA GLY A 389 -27.81 -25.03 -14.93
C GLY A 389 -26.90 -24.04 -14.19
N GLY A 390 -26.76 -24.18 -12.86
CA GLY A 390 -25.80 -23.42 -12.05
C GLY A 390 -24.35 -23.63 -12.46
N GLU A 391 -23.93 -24.84 -12.88
CA GLU A 391 -22.55 -25.11 -13.32
C GLU A 391 -22.20 -24.26 -14.55
N ARG A 392 -23.08 -24.24 -15.56
CA ARG A 392 -22.87 -23.46 -16.78
C ARG A 392 -22.71 -21.97 -16.49
N MET A 393 -23.48 -21.46 -15.55
CA MET A 393 -23.52 -20.03 -15.22
C MET A 393 -22.38 -19.62 -14.29
N MET A 394 -21.97 -20.49 -13.37
CA MET A 394 -20.70 -20.41 -12.64
C MET A 394 -19.52 -20.28 -13.61
N LYS A 395 -19.42 -21.15 -14.63
CA LYS A 395 -18.35 -21.09 -15.64
C LYS A 395 -18.34 -19.76 -16.41
N ILE A 396 -19.50 -19.23 -16.76
CA ILE A 396 -19.63 -17.89 -17.39
C ILE A 396 -19.17 -16.79 -16.42
N ASN A 397 -19.61 -16.83 -15.15
CA ASN A 397 -19.26 -15.83 -14.15
C ASN A 397 -17.77 -15.83 -13.78
N VAL A 398 -17.11 -16.99 -13.74
CA VAL A 398 -15.64 -17.11 -13.57
C VAL A 398 -14.90 -16.43 -14.72
N VAL A 399 -15.30 -16.68 -15.97
CA VAL A 399 -14.71 -16.01 -17.16
C VAL A 399 -14.99 -14.51 -17.14
N LYS A 400 -16.21 -14.09 -16.79
CA LYS A 400 -16.60 -12.67 -16.69
C LYS A 400 -15.78 -11.94 -15.62
N ARG A 401 -15.67 -12.48 -14.41
CA ARG A 401 -14.84 -11.93 -13.32
C ARG A 401 -13.35 -11.88 -13.70
N TYR A 402 -12.84 -12.88 -14.45
CA TYR A 402 -11.47 -12.86 -14.99
C TYR A 402 -11.29 -11.72 -16.02
N CYS A 403 -12.24 -11.54 -16.93
CA CYS A 403 -12.25 -10.44 -17.89
C CYS A 403 -12.29 -9.07 -17.19
N GLU A 404 -13.18 -8.89 -16.21
CA GLU A 404 -13.32 -7.67 -15.43
C GLU A 404 -12.04 -7.35 -14.64
N LYS A 405 -11.47 -8.33 -13.94
CA LYS A 405 -10.23 -8.15 -13.16
C LYS A 405 -9.02 -7.80 -14.02
N TYR A 406 -8.86 -8.47 -15.16
CA TYR A 406 -7.66 -8.32 -16.02
C TYR A 406 -7.87 -7.41 -17.24
N GLY A 407 -8.92 -6.57 -17.24
CA GLY A 407 -9.18 -5.56 -18.26
C GLY A 407 -9.49 -6.10 -19.68
N LYS A 408 -9.86 -7.37 -19.80
CA LYS A 408 -10.13 -8.02 -21.09
C LYS A 408 -11.62 -7.94 -21.43
N ARG A 409 -11.94 -7.76 -22.72
CA ARG A 409 -13.32 -7.97 -23.19
C ARG A 409 -13.55 -9.45 -23.43
N GLU A 410 -14.72 -9.94 -23.00
CA GLU A 410 -15.14 -11.32 -23.26
C GLU A 410 -15.17 -11.71 -24.75
N SER A 411 -15.40 -10.74 -25.65
CA SER A 411 -15.36 -10.92 -27.10
C SER A 411 -14.01 -11.37 -27.65
N ASP A 412 -12.94 -11.14 -26.89
CA ASP A 412 -11.56 -11.28 -27.34
C ASP A 412 -10.97 -12.64 -26.92
N LEU A 413 -11.71 -13.45 -26.16
CA LEU A 413 -11.31 -14.78 -25.70
C LEU A 413 -11.86 -15.88 -26.61
N SER A 414 -10.96 -16.74 -27.12
CA SER A 414 -11.33 -18.01 -27.76
C SER A 414 -11.98 -18.97 -26.77
N GLN A 415 -12.75 -19.95 -27.27
CA GLN A 415 -13.35 -20.98 -26.41
C GLN A 415 -12.28 -21.76 -25.63
N SER A 416 -11.16 -22.08 -26.26
CA SER A 416 -9.98 -22.70 -25.62
C SER A 416 -9.39 -21.88 -24.47
N GLU A 417 -9.44 -20.55 -24.52
CA GLU A 417 -9.02 -19.71 -23.39
C GLU A 417 -10.06 -19.69 -22.28
N ARG A 418 -11.35 -19.62 -22.62
CA ARG A 418 -12.46 -19.72 -21.64
C ARG A 418 -12.40 -21.05 -20.88
N ASP A 419 -12.22 -22.15 -21.59
CA ASP A 419 -12.09 -23.50 -21.02
C ASP A 419 -10.85 -23.61 -20.12
N ARG A 420 -9.71 -23.00 -20.52
CA ARG A 420 -8.49 -22.95 -19.69
C ARG A 420 -8.69 -22.11 -18.42
N ILE A 421 -9.31 -20.93 -18.52
CA ILE A 421 -9.59 -20.05 -17.36
C ILE A 421 -10.43 -20.80 -16.32
N VAL A 422 -11.49 -21.48 -16.77
CA VAL A 422 -12.34 -22.33 -15.92
C VAL A 422 -11.54 -23.49 -15.33
N SER A 423 -10.83 -24.26 -16.16
CA SER A 423 -10.07 -25.45 -15.71
C SER A 423 -9.03 -25.10 -14.65
N ASN A 424 -8.28 -24.01 -14.86
CA ASN A 424 -7.30 -23.53 -13.90
C ASN A 424 -7.99 -23.11 -12.59
N ALA A 425 -9.03 -22.25 -12.66
CA ALA A 425 -9.74 -21.78 -11.46
C ALA A 425 -10.34 -22.92 -10.63
N MET A 426 -10.89 -23.96 -11.26
CA MET A 426 -11.37 -25.17 -10.59
C MET A 426 -10.23 -25.97 -9.96
N THR A 427 -9.13 -26.19 -10.69
CA THR A 427 -7.96 -26.95 -10.21
C THR A 427 -7.32 -26.31 -8.98
N TYR A 428 -7.15 -24.99 -8.99
CA TYR A 428 -6.61 -24.25 -7.86
C TYR A 428 -7.59 -24.13 -6.70
N LEU A 429 -8.90 -23.99 -6.94
CA LEU A 429 -9.91 -24.00 -5.86
C LEU A 429 -9.94 -25.37 -5.16
N LYS A 430 -9.83 -26.49 -5.91
CA LYS A 430 -9.68 -27.82 -5.30
C LYS A 430 -8.43 -27.89 -4.45
N ARG A 431 -7.28 -27.43 -4.95
CA ARG A 431 -6.02 -27.43 -4.20
C ARG A 431 -6.15 -26.60 -2.92
N HIS A 432 -6.77 -25.43 -2.98
CA HIS A 432 -7.07 -24.60 -1.81
C HIS A 432 -7.96 -25.35 -0.80
N PHE A 433 -8.96 -26.14 -1.22
CA PHE A 433 -9.74 -26.99 -0.31
C PHE A 433 -8.91 -28.14 0.30
N ASP A 434 -8.12 -28.84 -0.52
CA ASP A 434 -7.24 -29.93 -0.09
C ASP A 434 -6.21 -29.42 0.96
N GLU A 435 -5.63 -28.24 0.72
CA GLU A 435 -4.67 -27.56 1.60
C GLU A 435 -5.34 -27.02 2.87
N ARG A 436 -6.51 -26.38 2.75
CA ARG A 436 -7.27 -25.81 3.86
C ARG A 436 -7.70 -26.88 4.87
N LYS A 437 -8.09 -28.07 4.38
CA LYS A 437 -8.44 -29.25 5.20
C LYS A 437 -7.28 -29.78 6.07
N ILE A 438 -6.04 -29.37 5.77
CA ILE A 438 -4.85 -29.66 6.57
C ILE A 438 -4.55 -28.49 7.54
N SER A 439 -4.82 -27.25 7.13
CA SER A 439 -4.60 -26.02 7.90
C SER A 439 -5.78 -25.55 8.77
N ASP A 440 -6.89 -26.29 8.91
CA ASP A 440 -8.04 -25.83 9.72
C ASP A 440 -7.67 -25.46 11.19
N TYR A 441 -6.67 -26.12 11.79
CA TYR A 441 -6.14 -25.72 13.11
C TYR A 441 -5.38 -24.38 13.07
N GLU A 442 -4.58 -24.14 12.04
CA GLU A 442 -3.88 -22.87 11.81
C GLU A 442 -4.89 -21.73 11.60
N ILE A 443 -5.92 -21.97 10.78
CA ILE A 443 -6.98 -21.00 10.49
C ILE A 443 -7.84 -20.72 11.73
N SER A 444 -8.11 -21.73 12.57
CA SER A 444 -8.78 -21.54 13.87
C SER A 444 -7.97 -20.66 14.83
N ASN A 445 -6.63 -20.79 14.84
CA ASN A 445 -5.75 -19.92 15.62
C ASN A 445 -5.67 -18.49 15.04
N ILE A 446 -5.76 -18.33 13.72
CA ILE A 446 -5.90 -17.01 13.09
C ILE A 446 -7.24 -16.38 13.49
N GLN A 447 -8.35 -17.12 13.38
CA GLN A 447 -9.68 -16.64 13.78
C GLN A 447 -9.67 -16.15 15.23
N TRP A 448 -9.14 -16.94 16.18
CA TRP A 448 -9.08 -16.53 17.59
C TRP A 448 -8.29 -15.24 17.83
N LYS A 449 -7.23 -14.97 17.05
CA LYS A 449 -6.50 -13.69 17.13
C LYS A 449 -7.32 -12.54 16.57
N GLU A 450 -8.01 -12.75 15.45
CA GLU A 450 -8.83 -11.71 14.83
C GLU A 450 -10.12 -11.41 15.63
N GLU A 451 -10.78 -12.43 16.22
CA GLU A 451 -11.16 -12.46 17.65
C GLU A 451 -10.96 -11.18 18.47
N LEU A 452 -9.77 -11.14 19.06
CA LEU A 452 -9.28 -10.13 19.99
C LEU A 452 -9.10 -8.77 19.30
N PHE A 453 -8.51 -8.76 18.10
CA PHE A 453 -8.28 -7.54 17.33
C PHE A 453 -9.60 -6.81 16.98
N ILE A 454 -10.62 -7.56 16.56
CA ILE A 454 -11.94 -7.01 16.21
C ILE A 454 -12.70 -6.54 17.46
N ALA A 455 -12.54 -7.20 18.61
CA ALA A 455 -13.07 -6.71 19.88
C ALA A 455 -12.48 -5.34 20.25
N GLU A 456 -11.16 -5.15 20.08
CA GLU A 456 -10.51 -3.84 20.27
C GLU A 456 -10.96 -2.79 19.23
N LEU A 457 -11.18 -3.19 17.96
CA LEU A 457 -11.78 -2.30 16.95
C LEU A 457 -13.21 -1.86 17.31
N LYS A 458 -14.05 -2.71 17.91
CA LYS A 458 -15.37 -2.29 18.45
C LYS A 458 -15.22 -1.37 19.67
N LYS A 459 -14.34 -1.72 20.62
CA LYS A 459 -14.07 -0.94 21.85
C LYS A 459 -13.55 0.47 21.57
N GLN A 460 -12.74 0.67 20.54
CA GLN A 460 -12.29 1.99 20.06
C GLN A 460 -13.26 2.63 19.04
N ASN A 461 -14.43 2.04 18.80
CA ASN A 461 -15.44 2.49 17.84
C ASN A 461 -14.89 2.72 16.41
N LEU A 462 -13.87 1.97 16.00
CA LEU A 462 -13.30 2.09 14.66
C LEU A 462 -14.17 1.41 13.60
N LEU A 463 -15.02 0.45 13.97
CA LEU A 463 -16.04 -0.10 13.07
C LEU A 463 -17.21 0.86 12.79
N GLY A 464 -17.41 1.86 13.66
CA GLY A 464 -18.62 2.68 13.67
C GLY A 464 -18.82 3.50 12.40
N ALA A 465 -19.99 3.40 11.76
CA ALA A 465 -20.27 4.02 10.45
C ALA A 465 -20.14 5.56 10.45
N SER A 466 -20.32 6.19 11.61
CA SER A 466 -20.17 7.65 11.78
C SER A 466 -18.76 8.10 12.20
N ASN A 467 -17.90 7.20 12.67
CA ASN A 467 -16.56 7.55 13.16
C ASN A 467 -15.57 7.70 11.99
N TYR A 468 -14.73 8.74 12.02
CA TYR A 468 -13.82 9.11 10.92
C TYR A 468 -14.46 9.05 9.52
N ARG A 469 -15.75 9.44 9.46
CA ARG A 469 -16.59 9.26 8.26
C ARG A 469 -15.94 9.85 7.00
N ASP A 470 -15.27 11.00 7.16
CA ASP A 470 -14.72 11.77 6.04
C ASP A 470 -13.38 11.16 5.56
N TYR A 471 -12.52 10.63 6.44
CA TYR A 471 -11.38 9.76 6.06
C TYR A 471 -11.79 8.55 5.23
N PHE A 472 -12.85 7.84 5.66
CA PHE A 472 -13.30 6.62 5.00
C PHE A 472 -14.12 6.90 3.71
N GLY A 473 -14.44 8.16 3.40
CA GLY A 473 -15.22 8.55 2.22
C GLY A 473 -16.70 8.17 2.30
N ILE A 474 -17.25 8.08 3.51
CA ILE A 474 -18.63 7.67 3.77
C ILE A 474 -19.54 8.92 3.67
N GLU A 475 -20.69 8.80 3.03
CA GLU A 475 -21.64 9.91 2.87
C GLU A 475 -22.31 10.27 4.21
N LYS A 476 -22.67 11.55 4.41
CA LYS A 476 -23.27 12.04 5.67
C LYS A 476 -24.56 11.34 6.11
N ASN A 477 -25.22 10.62 5.20
CA ASN A 477 -26.42 9.83 5.45
C ASN A 477 -26.21 8.32 5.20
N LEU A 478 -24.96 7.85 5.20
CA LEU A 478 -24.53 6.46 5.16
C LEU A 478 -24.99 5.62 3.95
N SER A 479 -25.46 6.24 2.85
CA SER A 479 -26.00 5.53 1.67
C SER A 479 -24.98 4.68 0.88
N ASN A 480 -23.69 4.81 1.20
CA ASN A 480 -22.58 4.02 0.69
C ASN A 480 -21.83 3.24 1.82
N PHE A 481 -22.45 3.04 2.99
CA PHE A 481 -21.80 2.31 4.07
C PHE A 481 -21.84 0.79 3.86
N ASN A 482 -20.66 0.18 3.84
CA ASN A 482 -20.45 -1.26 3.82
C ASN A 482 -19.43 -1.62 4.93
N ILE A 483 -19.82 -2.52 5.83
CA ILE A 483 -18.99 -2.92 6.97
C ILE A 483 -17.79 -3.79 6.56
N GLY A 484 -17.91 -4.57 5.49
CA GLY A 484 -16.81 -5.33 4.91
C GLY A 484 -15.70 -4.42 4.35
N ASP A 485 -16.06 -3.38 3.60
CA ASP A 485 -15.13 -2.35 3.12
C ASP A 485 -14.47 -1.58 4.27
N ARG A 486 -15.27 -1.22 5.30
CA ARG A 486 -14.77 -0.53 6.51
C ARG A 486 -13.72 -1.39 7.22
N LEU A 487 -14.00 -2.67 7.43
CA LEU A 487 -13.09 -3.61 8.08
C LEU A 487 -11.86 -3.90 7.20
N ALA A 488 -12.03 -4.14 5.90
CA ALA A 488 -10.92 -4.37 4.96
C ALA A 488 -9.95 -3.19 4.88
N ARG A 489 -10.44 -1.95 5.01
CA ARG A 489 -9.58 -0.76 5.16
C ARG A 489 -8.83 -0.75 6.50
N LEU A 490 -9.47 -1.09 7.61
CA LEU A 490 -8.82 -1.18 8.93
C LEU A 490 -7.72 -2.25 8.98
N TYR A 491 -7.90 -3.39 8.30
CA TYR A 491 -6.83 -4.39 8.12
C TYR A 491 -5.67 -3.88 7.27
N LYS A 492 -5.94 -3.06 6.24
CA LYS A 492 -4.87 -2.40 5.48
C LYS A 492 -4.09 -1.41 6.37
N LEU A 493 -4.77 -0.69 7.25
CA LEU A 493 -4.12 0.15 8.28
C LEU A 493 -3.35 -0.68 9.33
N LYS A 494 -3.84 -1.86 9.74
CA LYS A 494 -3.11 -2.82 10.60
C LYS A 494 -1.72 -3.12 9.99
N SER A 495 -1.68 -3.47 8.71
CA SER A 495 -0.44 -3.73 7.98
C SER A 495 0.42 -2.47 7.76
N THR A 496 -0.19 -1.31 7.48
CA THR A 496 0.55 -0.04 7.35
C THR A 496 1.23 0.36 8.66
N VAL A 497 0.51 0.29 9.78
CA VAL A 497 1.00 0.67 11.11
C VAL A 497 2.07 -0.31 11.61
N LEU A 498 1.87 -1.63 11.48
CA LEU A 498 2.92 -2.61 11.78
C LEU A 498 4.15 -2.42 10.87
N GLY A 499 3.93 -2.14 9.58
CA GLY A 499 4.97 -1.88 8.57
C GLY A 499 5.69 -0.53 8.70
N VAL A 500 5.49 0.20 9.80
CA VAL A 500 6.28 1.39 10.16
C VAL A 500 6.89 1.32 11.57
N MET A 501 6.50 0.33 12.37
CA MET A 501 7.09 0.06 13.69
C MET A 501 8.43 -0.67 13.58
N ASP A 502 9.25 -0.59 14.63
CA ASP A 502 10.43 -1.46 14.73
C ASP A 502 10.03 -2.93 14.83
N LYS A 503 10.78 -3.81 14.15
CA LYS A 503 10.42 -5.22 13.93
C LYS A 503 10.16 -6.02 15.21
N ASP A 504 10.88 -5.74 16.30
CA ASP A 504 10.69 -6.41 17.59
C ASP A 504 9.48 -5.86 18.36
N VAL A 505 9.13 -4.59 18.18
CA VAL A 505 7.90 -3.99 18.73
C VAL A 505 6.68 -4.48 17.94
N ALA A 506 6.73 -4.44 16.61
CA ALA A 506 5.70 -4.97 15.72
C ALA A 506 5.39 -6.46 15.97
N ALA A 507 6.37 -7.23 16.44
CA ALA A 507 6.21 -8.65 16.79
C ALA A 507 5.67 -8.91 18.21
N THR A 508 5.55 -7.87 19.07
CA THR A 508 5.19 -8.02 20.49
C THR A 508 4.12 -7.05 21.00
N ILE A 509 3.73 -6.04 20.21
CA ILE A 509 2.68 -5.07 20.54
C ILE A 509 1.32 -5.75 20.79
N SER A 510 0.55 -5.23 21.76
CA SER A 510 -0.82 -5.72 22.02
C SER A 510 -1.83 -5.20 20.99
N ASP A 511 -2.93 -5.94 20.78
CA ASP A 511 -4.02 -5.48 19.89
C ASP A 511 -4.62 -4.13 20.35
N GLU A 512 -4.70 -3.87 21.65
CA GLU A 512 -5.19 -2.57 22.17
C GLU A 512 -4.25 -1.41 21.77
N GLU A 513 -2.93 -1.62 21.83
CA GLU A 513 -1.94 -0.60 21.43
C GLU A 513 -1.87 -0.43 19.92
N LEU A 514 -1.95 -1.53 19.17
CA LEU A 514 -2.00 -1.52 17.71
C LEU A 514 -3.26 -0.79 17.20
N VAL A 515 -4.43 -1.04 17.79
CA VAL A 515 -5.67 -0.33 17.42
C VAL A 515 -5.58 1.16 17.77
N LYS A 516 -4.94 1.55 18.89
CA LYS A 516 -4.66 2.97 19.18
C LYS A 516 -3.73 3.61 18.15
N ALA A 517 -2.70 2.89 17.69
CA ALA A 517 -1.82 3.40 16.64
C ALA A 517 -2.54 3.54 15.28
N ILE A 518 -3.50 2.65 14.97
CA ILE A 518 -4.41 2.77 13.82
C ILE A 518 -5.34 3.99 13.95
N ASP A 519 -5.95 4.20 15.12
CA ASP A 519 -6.76 5.39 15.43
C ASP A 519 -5.96 6.68 15.20
N GLN A 520 -4.73 6.74 15.72
CA GLN A 520 -3.86 7.90 15.53
C GLN A 520 -3.44 8.10 14.07
N TRP A 521 -3.15 7.05 13.29
CA TRP A 521 -2.90 7.17 11.85
C TRP A 521 -4.07 7.85 11.13
N ILE A 522 -5.31 7.47 11.47
CA ILE A 522 -6.52 8.05 10.88
C ILE A 522 -6.67 9.53 11.29
N TYR A 523 -6.54 9.83 12.58
CA TYR A 523 -6.64 11.17 13.16
C TYR A 523 -5.65 12.18 12.56
N TRP A 524 -4.38 11.79 12.42
CA TRP A 524 -3.34 12.60 11.81
C TRP A 524 -3.50 12.69 10.28
N GLY A 525 -4.02 11.63 9.64
CA GLY A 525 -4.37 11.61 8.23
C GLY A 525 -5.50 12.59 7.86
N GLU A 526 -6.58 12.67 8.63
CA GLU A 526 -7.65 13.68 8.40
C GLU A 526 -7.13 15.12 8.50
N LYS A 527 -6.14 15.36 9.38
CA LYS A 527 -5.46 16.66 9.52
C LYS A 527 -4.44 16.94 8.41
N LYS A 528 -3.98 15.90 7.69
CA LYS A 528 -2.82 15.94 6.77
C LYS A 528 -1.50 16.30 7.45
N ASP A 529 -1.34 15.88 8.71
CA ASP A 529 -0.16 16.12 9.55
C ASP A 529 0.47 14.79 9.96
N TYR A 530 1.12 14.14 8.99
CA TYR A 530 1.84 12.88 9.22
C TYR A 530 3.06 13.08 10.13
N SER A 531 3.63 14.29 10.21
CA SER A 531 4.70 14.62 11.15
C SER A 531 4.27 14.44 12.61
N GLY A 532 3.03 14.83 12.95
CA GLY A 532 2.41 14.56 14.25
C GLY A 532 2.26 13.07 14.55
N PHE A 533 1.87 12.26 13.55
CA PHE A 533 1.85 10.79 13.68
C PHE A 533 3.25 10.22 13.94
N TRP A 534 4.25 10.66 13.18
CA TRP A 534 5.63 10.18 13.34
C TRP A 534 6.21 10.51 14.71
N GLN A 535 5.87 11.67 15.29
CA GLN A 535 6.27 11.99 16.65
C GLN A 535 5.56 11.12 17.67
N TYR A 536 4.24 10.92 17.57
CA TYR A 536 3.50 9.98 18.42
C TYR A 536 4.11 8.56 18.42
N MET A 537 4.51 8.05 17.24
CA MET A 537 5.12 6.72 17.13
C MET A 537 6.49 6.62 17.82
N ARG A 538 7.27 7.71 17.89
CA ARG A 538 8.52 7.78 18.67
C ARG A 538 8.26 7.97 20.16
N ASP A 539 7.34 8.86 20.53
CA ASP A 539 6.97 9.14 21.93
C ASP A 539 6.44 7.88 22.65
N MET A 540 5.72 7.01 21.92
CA MET A 540 5.24 5.72 22.42
C MET A 540 6.29 4.60 22.37
N GLY A 541 7.50 4.85 21.83
CA GLY A 541 8.56 3.85 21.67
C GLY A 541 8.30 2.79 20.60
N TYR A 542 7.30 2.98 19.73
CA TYR A 542 6.97 2.07 18.63
C TYR A 542 7.97 2.14 17.48
N ILE A 543 8.61 3.29 17.32
CA ILE A 543 9.78 3.53 16.48
C ILE A 543 10.87 4.05 17.40
N LYS A 544 12.01 3.36 17.47
CA LYS A 544 13.16 3.84 18.25
C LYS A 544 13.76 5.05 17.55
N GLU A 545 14.25 5.99 18.35
CA GLU A 545 15.07 7.10 17.86
C GLU A 545 16.17 6.59 16.89
N PRO A 546 16.48 7.34 15.81
CA PRO A 546 17.43 6.90 14.80
C PRO A 546 18.77 6.51 15.44
N TYR A 547 19.40 5.49 14.86
CA TYR A 547 20.56 4.76 15.40
C TYR A 547 21.54 5.68 16.15
N LYS A 548 21.46 5.66 17.50
CA LYS A 548 22.45 6.33 18.34
C LYS A 548 23.80 5.68 18.07
N TYR A 549 24.72 6.47 17.51
CA TYR A 549 26.09 6.05 17.29
C TYR A 549 26.70 5.58 18.62
N ASP A 550 27.58 4.57 18.55
CA ASP A 550 28.36 4.17 19.72
C ASP A 550 29.28 5.35 20.09
N PRO A 551 29.15 5.97 21.28
CA PRO A 551 29.91 7.16 21.66
C PRO A 551 31.42 6.87 21.83
N THR A 552 31.84 5.60 21.73
CA THR A 552 33.25 5.22 21.64
C THR A 552 33.81 5.29 20.22
N TYR A 553 33.04 5.65 19.18
CA TYR A 553 33.54 5.78 17.80
C TYR A 553 33.42 7.20 17.24
N ALA A 554 34.42 7.60 16.45
CA ALA A 554 34.48 8.90 15.80
C ALA A 554 35.35 8.86 14.52
N TRP A 555 35.24 9.90 13.70
CA TRP A 555 36.19 10.19 12.63
C TRP A 555 37.46 10.79 13.24
N VAL A 556 38.57 10.05 13.22
CA VAL A 556 39.84 10.50 13.81
C VAL A 556 40.83 10.84 12.70
N LEU A 557 41.47 12.01 12.77
CA LEU A 557 42.52 12.40 11.83
C LEU A 557 43.65 11.37 11.86
N VAL A 558 44.00 10.80 10.69
CA VAL A 558 45.08 9.81 10.53
C VAL A 558 46.23 10.30 9.68
N GLU A 559 45.95 11.19 8.73
CA GLU A 559 46.88 11.53 7.65
C GLU A 559 46.56 12.92 7.11
N THR A 560 47.53 13.56 6.45
CA THR A 560 47.34 14.85 5.77
C THR A 560 48.09 14.79 4.46
N LEU A 561 47.36 14.98 3.36
CA LEU A 561 47.89 14.89 2.00
C LEU A 561 47.97 16.29 1.40
N ASP A 562 49.18 16.70 1.04
CA ASP A 562 49.49 18.02 0.49
C ASP A 562 49.45 18.00 -1.04
N PHE A 563 48.73 18.94 -1.64
CA PHE A 563 48.57 19.08 -3.10
C PHE A 563 48.97 20.49 -3.55
N GLU A 564 50.27 20.72 -3.67
CA GLU A 564 50.83 22.00 -4.14
C GLU A 564 50.64 22.23 -5.65
N ASN A 565 50.65 21.16 -6.46
CA ASN A 565 50.67 21.21 -7.93
C ASN A 565 51.81 22.08 -8.51
N ALA A 566 53.01 21.98 -7.92
CA ALA A 566 54.17 22.82 -8.24
C ALA A 566 54.59 22.81 -9.72
N GLU A 567 54.39 21.69 -10.44
CA GLU A 567 54.70 21.60 -11.88
C GLU A 567 53.74 22.44 -12.73
N ASP A 568 52.44 22.48 -12.39
CA ASP A 568 51.46 23.33 -13.07
C ASP A 568 51.70 24.82 -12.78
N TRP A 569 52.09 25.17 -11.55
CA TRP A 569 52.51 26.54 -11.21
C TRP A 569 53.75 26.98 -12.00
N ALA A 570 54.77 26.11 -12.10
CA ALA A 570 55.96 26.37 -12.90
C ALA A 570 55.64 26.49 -14.42
N ALA A 571 54.69 25.70 -14.93
CA ALA A 571 54.19 25.83 -16.29
C ALA A 571 53.40 27.14 -16.51
N SER A 572 52.74 27.65 -15.47
CA SER A 572 52.00 28.93 -15.51
C SER A 572 52.93 30.15 -15.49
N ASP A 573 54.02 30.12 -14.71
CA ASP A 573 55.06 31.17 -14.68
C ASP A 573 55.89 31.22 -15.99
N ALA A 574 55.92 30.12 -16.76
CA ALA A 574 56.59 30.08 -18.06
C ALA A 574 55.85 30.86 -19.19
N HIS A 575 54.75 31.56 -18.88
CA HIS A 575 53.96 32.26 -19.88
C HIS A 575 54.59 33.62 -20.28
N PRO A 576 54.81 33.91 -21.58
CA PRO A 576 55.61 35.06 -22.05
C PRO A 576 54.99 36.47 -21.82
N ALA A 577 53.92 36.57 -21.04
CA ALA A 577 53.23 37.81 -20.70
C ALA A 577 52.77 37.89 -19.22
N TYR A 578 52.99 36.84 -18.42
CA TYR A 578 52.60 36.79 -17.02
C TYR A 578 53.74 36.19 -16.19
N ILE A 579 54.11 36.84 -15.09
CA ILE A 579 54.87 36.20 -14.01
C ILE A 579 53.85 35.68 -13.00
N VAL A 580 53.99 34.43 -12.59
CA VAL A 580 53.12 33.75 -11.62
C VAL A 580 53.97 33.24 -10.47
N ARG A 581 53.61 33.59 -9.24
CA ARG A 581 54.28 33.07 -8.04
C ARG A 581 53.26 32.49 -7.10
N HIS A 582 53.54 31.32 -6.55
CA HIS A 582 52.74 30.69 -5.50
C HIS A 582 53.57 30.47 -4.22
N GLY A 583 52.87 30.18 -3.13
CA GLY A 583 53.44 29.75 -1.86
C GLY A 583 52.49 28.76 -1.20
N TYR A 584 53.01 27.58 -0.86
CA TYR A 584 52.23 26.48 -0.31
C TYR A 584 52.65 26.13 1.13
N SER A 585 51.66 25.81 1.94
CA SER A 585 51.77 25.18 3.25
C SER A 585 50.44 24.52 3.59
N SER A 586 50.41 23.46 4.39
CA SER A 586 49.19 22.71 4.68
C SER A 586 48.09 23.63 5.27
N GLY A 587 46.99 23.83 4.54
CA GLY A 587 45.91 24.75 4.93
C GLY A 587 46.17 26.25 4.69
N SER A 588 47.32 26.65 4.14
CA SER A 588 47.71 28.06 3.95
C SER A 588 48.39 28.28 2.59
N TYR A 589 47.73 29.07 1.74
CA TYR A 589 48.02 29.20 0.32
C TYR A 589 48.17 30.67 -0.06
N SER A 590 49.15 31.01 -0.89
CA SER A 590 49.27 32.35 -1.48
C SER A 590 49.63 32.27 -2.95
N ALA A 591 49.14 33.23 -3.74
CA ALA A 591 49.55 33.36 -5.13
C ALA A 591 49.51 34.81 -5.60
N SER A 592 50.29 35.13 -6.63
CA SER A 592 50.22 36.38 -7.36
C SER A 592 50.46 36.19 -8.86
N VAL A 593 49.74 36.97 -9.67
CA VAL A 593 49.95 37.10 -11.10
C VAL A 593 50.30 38.55 -11.43
N THR A 594 51.38 38.76 -12.17
CA THR A 594 51.84 40.07 -12.66
C THR A 594 51.83 40.08 -14.17
N TYR A 595 51.28 41.12 -14.80
CA TYR A 595 51.32 41.27 -16.25
C TYR A 595 52.55 42.05 -16.72
N GLU A 596 53.32 41.43 -17.62
CA GLU A 596 54.49 42.02 -18.29
C GLU A 596 54.40 41.94 -19.83
N GLY A 597 53.24 41.59 -20.38
CA GLY A 597 53.02 41.49 -21.83
C GLY A 597 52.93 42.83 -22.56
N ASP A 598 53.05 42.77 -23.89
CA ASP A 598 52.83 43.91 -24.79
C ASP A 598 51.43 44.50 -24.63
N ASP A 599 51.32 45.84 -24.65
CA ASP A 599 50.05 46.57 -24.71
C ASP A 599 49.78 47.07 -26.15
N PRO A 600 49.24 46.22 -27.05
CA PRO A 600 49.06 46.54 -28.47
C PRO A 600 48.02 47.64 -28.72
N TYR A 601 47.30 48.08 -27.69
CA TYR A 601 46.25 49.09 -27.77
C TYR A 601 46.59 50.37 -27.01
N GLY A 602 47.76 50.46 -26.37
CA GLY A 602 48.20 51.63 -25.59
C GLY A 602 47.27 51.99 -24.43
N GLN A 603 46.62 51.00 -23.82
CA GLN A 603 45.60 51.21 -22.79
C GLN A 603 46.17 51.41 -21.38
N GLY A 604 47.47 51.18 -21.17
CA GLY A 604 48.14 51.18 -19.87
C GLY A 604 48.05 49.84 -19.14
N LEU A 605 48.01 48.72 -19.86
CA LEU A 605 47.89 47.37 -19.28
C LEU A 605 49.11 47.04 -18.41
N LYS A 606 48.92 46.76 -17.13
CA LYS A 606 49.97 46.38 -16.17
C LYS A 606 49.41 45.91 -14.83
N GLY A 607 50.31 45.43 -13.97
CA GLY A 607 50.11 45.32 -12.53
C GLY A 607 49.97 43.89 -12.02
N THR A 608 49.90 43.78 -10.71
CA THR A 608 49.91 42.54 -9.94
C THR A 608 48.63 42.41 -9.11
N LEU A 609 47.93 41.28 -9.24
CA LEU A 609 47.02 40.80 -8.19
C LEU A 609 47.80 39.77 -7.35
N GLY A 610 47.82 39.94 -6.03
CA GLY A 610 48.35 38.99 -5.07
C GLY A 610 47.34 38.74 -3.96
N VAL A 611 47.23 37.49 -3.51
CA VAL A 611 46.27 37.05 -2.48
C VAL A 611 46.87 36.00 -1.55
N GLN A 612 46.26 35.81 -0.38
CA GLN A 612 46.57 34.74 0.56
C GLN A 612 45.29 34.21 1.23
N ALA A 613 45.07 32.90 1.19
CA ALA A 613 44.02 32.18 1.91
C ALA A 613 44.62 31.30 3.01
N VAL A 614 44.13 31.44 4.24
CA VAL A 614 44.52 30.62 5.40
C VAL A 614 43.27 30.01 6.00
N PHE A 615 43.22 28.68 6.02
CA PHE A 615 42.24 27.89 6.73
C PHE A 615 42.82 27.47 8.09
N SER A 616 41.98 27.35 9.12
CA SER A 616 42.41 26.91 10.45
C SER A 616 41.26 26.31 11.26
N GLY A 617 41.58 25.56 12.33
CA GLY A 617 40.58 24.95 13.21
C GLY A 617 40.22 23.50 12.88
N MET A 618 40.93 22.85 11.95
CA MET A 618 40.72 21.44 11.59
C MET A 618 40.80 20.55 12.84
N PRO A 619 39.70 19.86 13.23
CA PRO A 619 39.66 19.08 14.46
C PRO A 619 40.50 17.80 14.34
N GLN A 620 40.93 17.25 15.48
CA GLN A 620 41.59 15.93 15.50
C GLN A 620 40.58 14.76 15.52
N ILE A 621 39.36 15.03 16.00
CA ILE A 621 38.25 14.07 16.15
C ILE A 621 36.98 14.81 15.72
N ILE A 622 36.16 14.16 14.88
CA ILE A 622 34.83 14.62 14.48
C ILE A 622 33.82 13.54 14.92
N TYR A 623 32.86 13.91 15.77
CA TYR A 623 31.74 13.05 16.12
C TYR A 623 30.64 13.15 15.05
N PRO A 624 29.81 12.09 14.86
CA PRO A 624 28.67 12.15 13.94
C PRO A 624 27.74 13.29 14.28
N ASP A 625 27.23 13.93 13.24
CA ASP A 625 26.12 14.89 13.28
C ASP A 625 26.39 16.17 14.10
N GLU A 626 27.57 16.31 14.70
CA GLU A 626 28.08 17.56 15.28
C GLU A 626 28.64 18.49 14.18
N PRO A 627 28.29 19.80 14.17
CA PRO A 627 28.82 20.75 13.19
C PRO A 627 30.33 21.00 13.34
N VAL A 628 31.11 20.58 12.35
CA VAL A 628 32.53 20.92 12.26
C VAL A 628 32.69 22.36 11.82
N SER A 629 33.43 23.14 12.59
CA SER A 629 33.70 24.57 12.33
C SER A 629 35.16 24.79 11.98
N LEU A 630 35.43 25.52 10.90
CA LEU A 630 36.76 25.99 10.51
C LEU A 630 36.74 27.49 10.19
N ASN A 631 37.88 28.17 10.31
CA ASN A 631 38.00 29.59 10.02
C ASN A 631 38.78 29.84 8.74
N LEU A 632 38.25 30.65 7.84
CA LEU A 632 38.89 31.09 6.59
C LEU A 632 39.23 32.59 6.66
N SER A 633 40.52 32.91 6.56
CA SER A 633 41.04 34.26 6.33
C SER A 633 41.57 34.35 4.91
N PHE A 634 40.88 35.05 4.01
CA PHE A 634 41.26 35.18 2.60
C PHE A 634 41.40 36.65 2.23
N ASN A 635 42.60 37.11 1.88
CA ASN A 635 42.94 38.52 1.78
C ASN A 635 43.71 38.85 0.50
N THR A 636 43.45 40.02 -0.08
CA THR A 636 44.30 40.63 -1.12
C THR A 636 45.58 41.17 -0.49
N THR A 637 46.74 40.68 -0.93
CA THR A 637 48.07 41.12 -0.47
C THR A 637 48.69 42.20 -1.37
N GLN A 638 48.31 42.24 -2.65
CA GLN A 638 48.65 43.31 -3.59
C GLN A 638 47.53 43.46 -4.64
N ASN A 639 47.18 44.69 -4.99
CA ASN A 639 46.38 44.98 -6.18
C ASN A 639 46.73 46.37 -6.72
N ASP A 640 47.46 46.41 -7.83
CA ASP A 640 47.77 47.63 -8.60
C ASP A 640 47.43 47.47 -10.10
N VAL A 641 46.48 46.56 -10.38
CA VAL A 641 46.13 46.10 -11.73
C VAL A 641 45.35 47.15 -12.52
N VAL A 642 45.72 47.32 -13.79
CA VAL A 642 45.09 48.28 -14.71
C VAL A 642 44.48 47.57 -15.92
N LYS A 643 43.13 47.58 -15.99
CA LYS A 643 42.31 47.10 -17.13
C LYS A 643 42.50 45.62 -17.54
N LEU A 644 43.11 44.81 -16.68
CA LEU A 644 43.17 43.35 -16.80
C LEU A 644 42.14 42.73 -15.86
N ALA A 645 41.79 41.45 -16.07
CA ALA A 645 40.87 40.71 -15.21
C ALA A 645 41.59 39.51 -14.59
N PHE A 646 41.85 39.60 -13.28
CA PHE A 646 42.37 38.50 -12.48
C PHE A 646 41.45 38.25 -11.28
N SER A 647 41.35 36.99 -10.87
CA SER A 647 40.60 36.58 -9.69
C SER A 647 41.21 35.31 -9.07
N SER A 648 40.87 35.07 -7.81
CA SER A 648 41.25 33.88 -7.06
C SER A 648 40.07 33.44 -6.18
N ALA A 649 39.98 32.13 -5.92
CA ALA A 649 38.93 31.55 -5.11
C ALA A 649 39.46 30.67 -3.97
N ALA A 650 38.69 30.61 -2.87
CA ALA A 650 38.91 29.72 -1.74
C ALA A 650 37.60 29.00 -1.35
N SER A 651 37.68 27.73 -0.97
CA SER A 651 36.54 26.91 -0.49
C SER A 651 37.01 25.68 0.31
N ALA A 652 36.10 25.03 1.03
CA ALA A 652 36.35 23.76 1.71
C ALA A 652 35.14 22.81 1.61
N ASP A 653 35.38 21.50 1.71
CA ASP A 653 34.37 20.44 1.68
C ASP A 653 34.84 19.17 2.42
N PHE A 654 33.90 18.26 2.72
CA PHE A 654 34.20 16.84 2.92
C PHE A 654 34.01 16.07 1.60
N ASP A 655 34.95 15.21 1.23
CA ASP A 655 34.85 14.35 0.02
C ASP A 655 35.76 13.11 0.13
N GLU A 656 35.82 12.31 -0.94
CA GLU A 656 36.75 11.18 -1.09
C GLU A 656 38.22 11.61 -0.86
N TRP A 657 38.96 10.78 -0.12
CA TRP A 657 40.21 11.18 0.54
C TRP A 657 41.42 11.30 -0.41
N ASP A 658 41.39 10.55 -1.51
CA ASP A 658 42.42 10.46 -2.55
C ASP A 658 42.24 11.48 -3.70
N LEU A 659 41.23 12.36 -3.63
CA LEU A 659 40.95 13.37 -4.65
C LEU A 659 41.68 14.69 -4.41
N GLY A 660 42.53 15.07 -5.38
CA GLY A 660 43.24 16.34 -5.40
C GLY A 660 42.38 17.59 -5.67
N PRO A 661 42.93 18.80 -5.42
CA PRO A 661 42.20 20.07 -5.47
C PRO A 661 41.81 20.44 -6.90
N GLY A 662 40.50 20.50 -7.15
CA GLY A 662 39.91 20.80 -8.45
C GLY A 662 38.92 19.74 -8.93
N ALA A 663 39.04 18.51 -8.42
CA ALA A 663 38.00 17.49 -8.54
C ALA A 663 37.04 17.55 -7.33
N VAL A 664 35.75 17.35 -7.58
CA VAL A 664 34.72 17.13 -6.55
C VAL A 664 33.83 15.97 -6.98
N THR A 665 33.45 15.08 -6.06
CA THR A 665 32.41 14.08 -6.34
C THR A 665 31.01 14.69 -6.25
N ARG A 666 29.98 13.89 -6.57
CA ARG A 666 28.58 14.21 -6.27
C ARG A 666 28.21 14.00 -4.79
N GLY A 667 29.09 13.41 -3.98
CA GLY A 667 28.90 13.21 -2.54
C GLY A 667 29.46 14.34 -1.68
N ALA A 668 30.21 15.28 -2.27
CA ALA A 668 30.93 16.32 -1.52
C ALA A 668 29.99 17.21 -0.66
N LYS A 669 30.31 17.35 0.63
CA LYS A 669 29.57 18.23 1.56
C LYS A 669 30.36 19.51 1.80
N VAL A 670 29.91 20.60 1.19
CA VAL A 670 30.60 21.91 1.25
C VAL A 670 30.49 22.59 2.61
N PHE A 671 31.54 23.30 3.01
CA PHE A 671 31.53 24.18 4.18
C PHE A 671 30.95 25.55 3.84
N VAL A 672 29.99 26.03 4.63
CA VAL A 672 29.24 27.29 4.39
C VAL A 672 29.40 28.29 5.54
N ASN A 673 29.37 29.60 5.26
CA ASN A 673 29.25 30.63 6.29
C ASN A 673 27.78 30.84 6.74
N GLU A 674 27.54 31.81 7.63
CA GLU A 674 26.19 32.15 8.13
C GLU A 674 25.20 32.58 7.02
N ASP A 675 25.69 33.14 5.91
CA ASP A 675 24.89 33.49 4.71
C ASP A 675 24.67 32.30 3.74
N ASN A 676 25.01 31.08 4.15
CA ASN A 676 24.99 29.86 3.33
C ASN A 676 25.94 29.89 2.09
N LYS A 677 27.02 30.69 2.16
CA LYS A 677 28.01 30.82 1.09
C LYS A 677 29.18 29.87 1.31
N TYR A 678 29.53 29.07 0.30
CA TYR A 678 30.62 28.08 0.33
C TYR A 678 31.84 28.42 -0.54
N HIS A 679 31.75 29.47 -1.36
CA HIS A 679 32.75 29.81 -2.38
C HIS A 679 33.09 31.30 -2.31
N PHE A 680 34.35 31.59 -2.00
CA PHE A 680 34.82 32.95 -1.69
C PHE A 680 35.77 33.39 -2.78
N VAL A 681 35.50 34.53 -3.41
CA VAL A 681 36.25 35.04 -4.57
C VAL A 681 36.75 36.45 -4.29
N LEU A 682 38.05 36.67 -4.51
CA LEU A 682 38.68 37.99 -4.54
C LEU A 682 39.12 38.28 -5.98
N ASP A 683 38.98 39.54 -6.41
CA ASP A 683 39.34 39.96 -7.76
C ASP A 683 39.98 41.37 -7.79
N VAL A 684 40.39 41.77 -8.99
CA VAL A 684 40.96 43.10 -9.26
C VAL A 684 40.02 44.28 -8.95
N ASN A 685 38.70 44.06 -8.86
CA ASN A 685 37.73 45.10 -8.52
C ASN A 685 37.70 45.38 -7.01
N GLY A 686 38.31 44.52 -6.18
CA GLY A 686 38.51 44.75 -4.75
C GLY A 686 37.23 44.81 -3.92
N ASN A 687 36.14 44.18 -4.39
CA ASN A 687 34.84 44.19 -3.72
C ASN A 687 34.35 42.74 -3.49
N PRO A 688 34.67 42.12 -2.34
CA PRO A 688 35.43 42.65 -1.21
C PRO A 688 36.96 42.58 -1.41
N THR A 689 37.72 43.22 -0.52
CA THR A 689 39.20 43.11 -0.42
C THR A 689 39.66 41.91 0.39
N SER A 690 38.77 41.32 1.18
CA SER A 690 39.08 40.29 2.18
C SER A 690 37.81 39.59 2.67
N TYR A 691 37.96 38.34 3.10
CA TYR A 691 36.97 37.53 3.84
C TYR A 691 37.58 37.05 5.16
N SER A 692 36.75 36.93 6.19
CA SER A 692 37.13 36.46 7.52
C SER A 692 35.96 35.68 8.11
N GLU A 693 35.81 34.44 7.65
CA GLU A 693 34.59 33.64 7.81
C GLU A 693 34.81 32.49 8.79
N THR A 694 33.80 32.19 9.61
CA THR A 694 33.64 30.84 10.18
C THR A 694 32.79 30.04 9.19
N LEU A 695 33.30 28.90 8.73
CA LEU A 695 32.58 27.99 7.84
C LEU A 695 32.23 26.69 8.59
N THR A 696 31.03 26.17 8.37
CA THR A 696 30.53 24.95 9.01
C THR A 696 30.08 23.90 8.00
N ALA A 697 30.27 22.63 8.36
CA ALA A 697 29.67 21.47 7.69
C ALA A 697 29.46 20.33 8.70
N THR A 698 28.50 19.45 8.42
CA THR A 698 28.18 18.29 9.27
C THR A 698 28.37 17.00 8.47
N ILE A 699 28.83 15.95 9.15
CA ILE A 699 29.06 14.62 8.57
C ILE A 699 28.57 13.52 9.52
N GLY A 700 27.89 12.50 8.99
CA GLY A 700 27.38 11.36 9.76
C GLY A 700 28.45 10.32 10.09
N SER A 701 28.03 9.20 10.70
CA SER A 701 28.92 8.08 11.08
C SER A 701 29.53 7.33 9.89
N GLY A 702 30.75 6.81 10.08
CA GLY A 702 31.43 5.90 9.14
C GLY A 702 31.22 4.41 9.44
N SER A 703 31.89 3.56 8.66
CA SER A 703 32.16 2.14 9.02
C SER A 703 33.61 2.00 9.51
N GLU A 704 33.92 1.02 10.36
CA GLU A 704 35.28 0.86 10.91
C GLU A 704 36.34 0.74 9.80
N GLY A 705 37.35 1.61 9.83
CA GLY A 705 38.39 1.71 8.80
C GLY A 705 38.02 2.46 7.52
N SER A 706 36.78 2.96 7.38
CA SER A 706 36.41 3.86 6.28
C SER A 706 37.09 5.23 6.42
N ARG A 707 37.29 5.93 5.29
CA ARG A 707 38.05 7.18 5.22
C ARG A 707 37.33 8.27 4.43
N ILE A 708 37.47 9.52 4.88
CA ILE A 708 36.95 10.76 4.29
C ILE A 708 38.02 11.84 4.45
N ALA A 709 38.11 12.83 3.55
CA ALA A 709 38.94 14.01 3.78
C ALA A 709 38.10 15.27 4.01
N LEU A 710 38.47 16.06 5.03
CA LEU A 710 38.17 17.50 5.05
C LEU A 710 39.20 18.15 4.13
N ARG A 711 38.76 18.70 3.01
CA ARG A 711 39.61 19.32 1.99
C ARG A 711 39.51 20.83 2.06
N THR A 712 40.66 21.49 1.99
CA THR A 712 40.74 22.95 1.88
C THR A 712 41.40 23.30 0.55
N LYS A 713 40.80 24.21 -0.20
CA LYS A 713 41.10 24.42 -1.62
C LYS A 713 41.30 25.89 -1.94
N PHE A 714 42.30 26.17 -2.76
CA PHE A 714 42.63 27.48 -3.32
C PHE A 714 42.79 27.37 -4.84
N TYR A 715 42.38 28.41 -5.57
CA TYR A 715 42.54 28.51 -7.01
C TYR A 715 42.95 29.92 -7.44
N MET A 716 43.94 30.02 -8.34
CA MET A 716 44.30 31.26 -9.04
C MET A 716 44.99 30.91 -10.36
N GLY A 717 44.21 30.51 -11.37
CA GLY A 717 44.73 29.95 -12.63
C GLY A 717 45.09 28.47 -12.50
N VAL A 718 45.87 28.14 -11.48
CA VAL A 718 46.19 26.77 -11.02
C VAL A 718 45.52 26.51 -9.66
N SER A 719 45.17 25.25 -9.38
CA SER A 719 44.61 24.81 -8.08
C SER A 719 45.71 24.35 -7.13
N MET A 720 45.52 24.56 -5.83
CA MET A 720 46.26 23.87 -4.76
C MET A 720 45.40 23.66 -3.52
N GLY A 721 45.79 22.77 -2.62
CA GLY A 721 44.99 22.44 -1.44
C GLY A 721 45.59 21.36 -0.54
N THR A 722 44.88 21.05 0.54
CA THR A 722 45.28 20.05 1.55
C THR A 722 44.07 19.21 1.93
N ASN A 723 44.24 17.88 1.92
CA ASN A 723 43.26 16.91 2.39
C ASN A 723 43.65 16.44 3.80
N TYR A 724 42.85 16.79 4.80
CA TYR A 724 42.97 16.27 6.16
C TYR A 724 42.15 14.98 6.24
N VAL A 725 42.82 13.82 6.25
CA VAL A 725 42.17 12.51 6.09
C VAL A 725 41.81 11.94 7.46
N TYR A 726 40.52 11.70 7.64
CA TYR A 726 39.93 11.09 8.83
C TYR A 726 39.60 9.62 8.56
N GLU A 727 39.77 8.78 9.57
CA GLU A 727 39.41 7.36 9.55
C GLU A 727 38.41 7.09 10.68
N TRP A 728 37.30 6.43 10.36
CA TRP A 728 36.28 6.09 11.35
C TRP A 728 36.74 4.90 12.19
N LYS A 729 36.93 5.12 13.49
CA LYS A 729 37.45 4.10 14.42
C LYS A 729 37.11 4.41 15.88
N GLN A 730 37.44 3.47 16.76
CA GLN A 730 37.22 3.64 18.19
C GLN A 730 38.17 4.69 18.79
N VAL A 731 37.61 5.63 19.56
CA VAL A 731 38.29 6.60 20.43
C VAL A 731 38.25 6.08 21.88
N ASN A 732 39.42 6.10 22.54
CA ASN A 732 39.63 5.66 23.93
C ASN A 732 39.88 6.86 24.84
#